data_AF-A0A8I5KRF4-F1
#
_entry.id   AF-A0A8I5KRF4-F1
#
_cell.length_a   1.000
_cell.length_b   1.000
_cell.length_c   1.000
_cell.angle_alpha   90.00
_cell.angle_beta   90.00
_cell.angle_gamma   90.00
#
_symmetry.space_group_name_H-M   'P 1'
#
loop_
_entity.id
_entity.type
_entity.pdbx_description
1 polymer ?
#
loop_
_entity_poly.entity_id
_entity_poly.type
_entity_poly.pdbx_seq_one_letter_code
_entity_poly.pdbx_strand_id
1 'polypeptide(L)'
;MLSGKKAAAAAAAAAAAATGTEAGPGTAGGSENGSEVAAQPAGLSGPAEVGPGAVGERTPRKKEPPRASPPGGLAEPPGSAGPQAGPTVVPGSATPMETGIAETPEGRRTSRRKRAKVEYREMDESLANLSEDEYYSEEERNAKAEKEKKLPPPPPQAPPEEENESEPEEPSGVEGAAFQSRLPHDRMTSQEAACFPDIISGPQQTQKVFLFIRNRTLQLWLDNPKIQLTFEATLQQLEAPYNSDTVLVHRVHSYLERHGLINFGIYKRIKPLPTKKTGKVIIIGSGVSGLAAARQLQSFGMDVTLLEARDRVGGRVATFRKGNYVADLGAMVVTGLGGNPMAVVSKQVNMELAKIKQKCPLYEANGQAVPKEKDEMVEQEFNRLLEATSYLSHQLDFNVLNNKPVSLGQALEVVIQLQEKHVKDEQIEHWKKIVKTQEELKELLNKMVNLKEKIKELHQQYKEASEVKPPRDITAEFLVKSKHRDLTALCKEYDELAETQGKLEEKLQELEANPPSDVYLSSRDRQILDWHFANLEFANATPLSTLSLKHWDQDDDFEFTGSHLTVRNGYSCVPVALAEGLDIKLNTAVRQVRYTASGSSGNDYDLMAQPITPGPSIPGAPQPIPRLFFAGEHTIRNYPATVHGALLSGLREAGRIADQFLGAMYTLPRQATPGVPAQQSPSM
;
A
#
# COMPACT_ATOMS: atom_id res chain seq x y z
N MET A 1 10.67 2.11 -22.86
CA MET A 1 9.91 2.72 -23.97
C MET A 1 9.33 1.71 -25.00
N LEU A 2 9.05 0.44 -24.65
CA LEU A 2 8.47 -0.54 -25.61
C LEU A 2 7.03 -1.00 -25.30
N SER A 3 6.49 -0.71 -24.11
CA SER A 3 5.12 -1.09 -23.70
C SER A 3 4.01 -0.26 -24.38
N GLY A 4 4.26 1.02 -24.70
CA GLY A 4 3.21 1.98 -25.09
C GLY A 4 2.38 1.61 -26.32
N LYS A 5 2.87 0.75 -27.22
CA LYS A 5 2.12 0.32 -28.43
C LYS A 5 1.02 -0.72 -28.15
N LYS A 6 1.08 -1.45 -27.02
CA LYS A 6 0.00 -2.38 -26.63
C LYS A 6 -1.04 -1.72 -25.70
N ALA A 7 -0.61 -0.82 -24.82
CA ALA A 7 -1.52 -0.05 -23.96
C ALA A 7 -2.56 0.76 -24.78
N ALA A 8 -2.15 1.29 -25.94
CA ALA A 8 -3.03 2.01 -26.85
C ALA A 8 -4.27 1.21 -27.34
N ALA A 9 -4.17 -0.13 -27.43
CA ALA A 9 -5.29 -0.97 -27.86
C ALA A 9 -6.39 -1.07 -26.78
N ALA A 10 -6.00 -1.26 -25.52
CA ALA A 10 -6.92 -1.27 -24.39
C ALA A 10 -7.59 0.11 -24.18
N ALA A 11 -6.82 1.20 -24.30
CA ALA A 11 -7.34 2.56 -24.24
C ALA A 11 -8.33 2.85 -25.39
N ALA A 12 -8.09 2.34 -26.60
CA ALA A 12 -9.01 2.48 -27.73
C ALA A 12 -10.35 1.75 -27.49
N ALA A 13 -10.31 0.54 -26.92
CA ALA A 13 -11.52 -0.21 -26.57
C ALA A 13 -12.39 0.52 -25.52
N ALA A 14 -11.76 1.14 -24.51
CA ALA A 14 -12.45 1.97 -23.53
C ALA A 14 -13.06 3.25 -24.15
N ALA A 15 -12.29 3.96 -24.99
CA ALA A 15 -12.74 5.20 -25.62
C ALA A 15 -13.92 4.98 -26.60
N ALA A 16 -13.91 3.88 -27.36
CA ALA A 16 -14.97 3.57 -28.33
C ALA A 16 -16.34 3.28 -27.70
N ALA A 17 -16.39 2.89 -26.42
CA ALA A 17 -17.63 2.59 -25.72
C ALA A 17 -18.37 3.83 -25.18
N ALA A 18 -17.68 4.97 -25.03
CA ALA A 18 -18.20 6.14 -24.32
C ALA A 18 -19.09 7.08 -25.18
N THR A 19 -19.06 6.96 -26.51
CA THR A 19 -19.72 7.89 -27.44
C THR A 19 -21.05 7.36 -28.00
N GLY A 20 -21.69 6.41 -27.31
CA GLY A 20 -22.75 5.55 -27.87
C GLY A 20 -24.19 6.09 -27.90
N THR A 21 -24.51 7.21 -27.24
CA THR A 21 -25.89 7.72 -27.16
C THR A 21 -25.97 9.24 -27.02
N GLU A 22 -26.36 9.94 -28.09
CA GLU A 22 -27.67 10.63 -28.19
C GLU A 22 -27.87 11.24 -29.60
N ALA A 23 -29.11 11.37 -30.04
CA ALA A 23 -29.46 12.01 -31.31
C ALA A 23 -30.03 13.41 -31.05
N GLY A 24 -29.54 14.41 -31.79
CA GLY A 24 -30.03 15.80 -31.68
C GLY A 24 -31.48 15.98 -32.16
N PRO A 25 -32.02 17.20 -32.01
CA PRO A 25 -31.83 18.13 -33.13
C PRO A 25 -31.68 19.63 -32.78
N GLY A 26 -31.25 20.43 -33.76
CA GLY A 26 -31.96 21.69 -34.03
C GLY A 26 -31.35 23.05 -33.65
N THR A 27 -30.30 23.46 -34.36
CA THR A 27 -30.09 24.84 -34.90
C THR A 27 -30.11 26.10 -34.02
N ALA A 28 -29.01 26.87 -34.12
CA ALA A 28 -28.86 28.33 -33.88
C ALA A 28 -29.06 28.89 -32.45
N GLY A 29 -28.35 29.95 -32.01
CA GLY A 29 -27.23 30.68 -32.63
C GLY A 29 -27.22 32.17 -32.22
N GLY A 30 -26.10 32.71 -31.74
CA GLY A 30 -25.96 34.13 -31.36
C GLY A 30 -24.77 34.43 -30.44
N SER A 31 -24.21 35.63 -30.55
CA SER A 31 -22.98 36.06 -29.88
C SER A 31 -23.20 36.84 -28.56
N GLU A 32 -22.08 36.95 -27.81
CA GLU A 32 -21.63 38.12 -27.02
C GLU A 32 -22.17 38.46 -25.62
N ASN A 33 -21.19 38.70 -24.74
CA ASN A 33 -21.04 39.80 -23.75
C ASN A 33 -22.20 40.16 -22.80
N GLY A 34 -21.93 40.08 -21.49
CA GLY A 34 -22.69 40.78 -20.45
C GLY A 34 -22.17 40.51 -19.04
N SER A 35 -21.71 41.55 -18.34
CA SER A 35 -21.27 41.52 -16.94
C SER A 35 -22.22 42.31 -16.03
N GLU A 36 -21.98 42.24 -14.70
CA GLU A 36 -22.65 43.01 -13.64
C GLU A 36 -24.10 42.58 -13.32
N VAL A 37 -24.69 42.75 -12.13
CA VAL A 37 -24.34 42.82 -10.69
C VAL A 37 -25.72 42.90 -9.98
N ALA A 38 -25.82 42.54 -8.69
CA ALA A 38 -27.11 42.30 -8.02
C ALA A 38 -27.89 43.55 -7.55
N ALA A 39 -29.23 43.43 -7.48
CA ALA A 39 -30.09 44.13 -6.51
C ALA A 39 -31.46 43.44 -6.30
N GLN A 40 -31.98 43.49 -5.07
CA GLN A 40 -33.42 43.40 -4.72
C GLN A 40 -33.84 44.79 -4.15
N PRO A 41 -35.13 45.22 -4.12
CA PRO A 41 -36.00 44.83 -2.98
C PRO A 41 -37.56 44.84 -3.16
N ALA A 42 -38.21 44.01 -2.33
CA ALA A 42 -39.52 44.09 -1.62
C ALA A 42 -40.71 45.06 -1.97
N GLY A 43 -41.94 44.51 -1.79
CA GLY A 43 -43.26 45.19 -1.56
C GLY A 43 -44.43 44.23 -1.88
N LEU A 44 -45.34 43.79 -0.97
CA LEU A 44 -46.44 44.47 -0.24
C LEU A 44 -47.52 45.08 -1.19
N SER A 45 -48.85 44.86 -1.05
CA SER A 45 -49.71 44.24 0.00
C SER A 45 -51.09 43.74 -0.55
N GLY A 46 -52.02 43.25 0.31
CA GLY A 46 -53.36 42.65 -0.05
C GLY A 46 -54.54 43.65 -0.21
N PRO A 47 -55.84 43.35 0.13
CA PRO A 47 -56.40 42.20 0.88
C PRO A 47 -57.81 41.63 0.43
N ALA A 48 -58.37 40.66 1.21
CA ALA A 48 -59.80 40.29 1.40
C ALA A 48 -60.67 39.83 0.18
N GLU A 49 -61.73 38.99 0.25
CA GLU A 49 -62.30 37.96 1.17
C GLU A 49 -63.21 37.03 0.27
N VAL A 50 -64.15 36.11 0.61
CA VAL A 50 -65.00 35.72 1.77
C VAL A 50 -65.24 34.17 1.71
N GLY A 51 -65.72 33.52 2.78
CA GLY A 51 -66.09 32.07 2.82
C GLY A 51 -67.61 31.76 2.67
N PRO A 52 -68.16 30.64 3.20
CA PRO A 52 -67.51 29.54 3.95
C PRO A 52 -67.92 28.08 3.53
N GLY A 53 -67.29 27.06 4.12
CA GLY A 53 -67.67 25.64 3.97
C GLY A 53 -67.15 24.71 5.09
N ALA A 54 -68.03 23.92 5.70
CA ALA A 54 -67.81 23.01 6.84
C ALA A 54 -67.19 21.65 6.42
N VAL A 55 -66.62 20.76 7.26
CA VAL A 55 -66.20 20.74 8.69
C VAL A 55 -65.26 19.52 8.90
N GLY A 56 -64.33 19.55 9.87
CA GLY A 56 -63.75 18.31 10.46
C GLY A 56 -62.25 18.29 10.76
N GLU A 57 -61.86 18.68 11.98
CA GLU A 57 -60.47 18.54 12.47
C GLU A 57 -60.20 17.19 13.16
N ARG A 58 -58.92 16.74 13.15
CA ARG A 58 -58.18 16.41 14.39
C ARG A 58 -56.67 16.28 14.15
N THR A 59 -55.87 16.73 15.12
CA THR A 59 -54.39 16.75 15.09
C THR A 59 -53.81 16.06 16.36
N PRO A 60 -52.50 16.05 16.70
CA PRO A 60 -51.79 14.77 16.90
C PRO A 60 -51.19 14.55 18.30
N ARG A 61 -50.76 13.32 18.64
CA ARG A 61 -49.95 13.06 19.86
C ARG A 61 -48.87 11.97 19.72
N LYS A 62 -47.63 12.40 20.01
CA LYS A 62 -46.50 11.76 20.72
C LYS A 62 -46.02 10.34 20.40
N LYS A 63 -44.68 10.21 20.36
CA LYS A 63 -43.89 8.96 20.37
C LYS A 63 -43.82 8.35 21.78
N GLU A 64 -43.67 7.02 21.87
CA GLU A 64 -42.67 6.31 22.70
C GLU A 64 -42.54 4.83 22.18
N PRO A 65 -41.57 4.00 22.64
CA PRO A 65 -40.92 2.99 21.78
C PRO A 65 -41.51 1.56 21.82
N PRO A 66 -41.23 0.74 20.78
CA PRO A 66 -41.45 -0.71 20.81
C PRO A 66 -40.42 -1.44 21.69
N ARG A 67 -40.87 -2.52 22.33
CA ARG A 67 -40.08 -3.39 23.22
C ARG A 67 -39.41 -4.53 22.45
N ALA A 68 -38.32 -5.08 22.99
CA ALA A 68 -37.76 -6.36 22.55
C ALA A 68 -38.75 -7.53 22.74
N SER A 69 -38.55 -8.62 21.98
CA SER A 69 -39.29 -9.88 22.09
C SER A 69 -38.33 -11.09 22.16
N PRO A 70 -38.75 -12.24 22.70
CA PRO A 70 -37.83 -13.18 23.37
C PRO A 70 -37.35 -14.36 22.51
N PRO A 71 -36.28 -15.06 22.90
CA PRO A 71 -35.93 -16.37 22.38
C PRO A 71 -36.86 -17.46 22.96
N GLY A 72 -37.31 -18.38 22.12
CA GLY A 72 -37.99 -19.62 22.51
C GLY A 72 -37.25 -20.83 21.93
N GLY A 73 -37.05 -21.88 22.72
CA GLY A 73 -36.23 -23.04 22.35
C GLY A 73 -36.98 -24.37 22.36
N LEU A 74 -36.53 -25.29 21.51
CA LEU A 74 -36.89 -26.71 21.41
C LEU A 74 -35.67 -27.44 20.81
N ALA A 75 -35.34 -28.71 21.09
CA ALA A 75 -35.58 -29.57 22.25
C ALA A 75 -34.59 -30.76 22.13
N GLU A 76 -34.06 -31.29 23.24
CA GLU A 76 -33.12 -32.44 23.21
C GLU A 76 -33.81 -33.82 23.31
N PRO A 77 -33.16 -34.90 22.85
CA PRO A 77 -33.75 -36.26 22.78
C PRO A 77 -33.88 -36.96 24.16
N PRO A 78 -34.68 -38.04 24.26
CA PRO A 78 -35.10 -38.60 25.54
C PRO A 78 -34.04 -39.47 26.25
N GLY A 79 -34.07 -39.45 27.59
CA GLY A 79 -33.23 -40.28 28.46
C GLY A 79 -33.76 -41.69 28.70
N SER A 80 -32.87 -42.56 29.19
CA SER A 80 -33.16 -43.95 29.56
C SER A 80 -33.96 -44.07 30.87
N ALA A 81 -34.76 -45.13 30.99
CA ALA A 81 -35.65 -45.34 32.13
C ALA A 81 -34.96 -46.02 33.33
N GLY A 82 -35.33 -45.60 34.54
CA GLY A 82 -35.06 -46.29 35.80
C GLY A 82 -36.22 -46.03 36.80
N PRO A 83 -36.78 -47.05 37.46
CA PRO A 83 -37.97 -46.90 38.30
C PRO A 83 -37.67 -46.35 39.72
N GLN A 84 -38.74 -45.96 40.41
CA GLN A 84 -38.72 -45.23 41.69
C GLN A 84 -38.79 -46.14 42.94
N ALA A 85 -38.52 -45.50 44.09
CA ALA A 85 -39.01 -45.76 45.47
C ALA A 85 -37.94 -46.08 46.54
N GLY A 86 -38.07 -45.43 47.71
CA GLY A 86 -37.34 -45.71 48.96
C GLY A 86 -38.26 -46.37 50.00
N PRO A 87 -38.18 -46.07 51.32
CA PRO A 87 -37.34 -45.09 52.04
C PRO A 87 -36.69 -45.66 53.34
N THR A 88 -36.31 -44.77 54.29
CA THR A 88 -36.00 -45.01 55.74
C THR A 88 -34.77 -45.90 56.08
N VAL A 89 -33.74 -45.52 56.86
CA VAL A 89 -33.55 -44.83 58.17
C VAL A 89 -33.23 -45.82 59.33
N VAL A 90 -31.94 -45.90 59.71
CA VAL A 90 -31.30 -45.89 61.09
C VAL A 90 -31.84 -46.83 62.21
N PRO A 91 -31.06 -47.40 63.17
CA PRO A 91 -29.58 -47.39 63.44
C PRO A 91 -28.89 -48.78 63.69
N GLY A 92 -27.57 -48.74 63.88
CA GLY A 92 -26.78 -49.65 64.76
C GLY A 92 -26.05 -50.83 64.08
N SER A 93 -24.94 -51.40 64.58
CA SER A 93 -23.87 -51.00 65.53
C SER A 93 -23.08 -52.28 65.92
N ALA A 94 -21.95 -52.59 65.27
CA ALA A 94 -20.96 -53.58 65.74
C ALA A 94 -19.60 -53.41 65.03
N THR A 95 -18.51 -53.43 65.81
CA THR A 95 -17.08 -53.55 65.42
C THR A 95 -16.58 -54.98 65.75
N PRO A 96 -15.29 -55.41 65.58
CA PRO A 96 -14.03 -54.75 65.14
C PRO A 96 -13.46 -55.37 63.83
N MET A 97 -12.23 -55.16 63.31
CA MET A 97 -10.93 -54.61 63.78
C MET A 97 -10.43 -53.51 62.79
N GLU A 98 -9.69 -52.46 63.16
CA GLU A 98 -8.38 -52.34 63.86
C GLU A 98 -7.18 -52.94 63.08
N THR A 99 -6.01 -52.30 62.98
CA THR A 99 -5.45 -51.06 63.58
C THR A 99 -5.05 -50.04 62.48
N GLY A 100 -4.98 -48.71 62.64
CA GLY A 100 -4.64 -47.85 63.80
C GLY A 100 -3.15 -47.40 63.70
N ILE A 101 -2.65 -46.21 64.08
CA ILE A 101 -3.14 -44.94 64.71
C ILE A 101 -2.07 -43.87 64.35
N ALA A 102 -2.25 -42.56 64.08
CA ALA A 102 -3.36 -41.66 63.66
C ALA A 102 -2.74 -40.54 62.74
N GLU A 103 -2.85 -39.20 62.83
CA GLU A 103 -3.55 -38.19 63.65
C GLU A 103 -3.55 -36.79 62.93
N THR A 104 -4.20 -35.74 63.49
CA THR A 104 -4.28 -34.33 62.99
C THR A 104 -4.38 -33.35 64.19
N PRO A 105 -4.32 -31.98 64.11
CA PRO A 105 -4.59 -31.09 62.97
C PRO A 105 -3.76 -29.76 62.87
N GLU A 106 -4.25 -28.83 62.02
CA GLU A 106 -4.00 -27.37 61.92
C GLU A 106 -2.56 -26.80 61.83
N GLY A 107 -2.32 -25.93 60.83
CA GLY A 107 -1.07 -25.15 60.74
C GLY A 107 -1.04 -24.16 59.56
N ARG A 108 -0.99 -22.85 59.85
CA ARG A 108 -1.06 -21.77 58.85
C ARG A 108 0.33 -21.16 58.59
N ARG A 109 0.65 -20.88 57.32
CA ARG A 109 1.74 -20.01 56.78
C ARG A 109 3.21 -20.51 56.88
N THR A 110 3.96 -20.19 55.81
CA THR A 110 5.42 -20.00 55.71
C THR A 110 6.33 -21.20 56.03
N SER A 111 7.35 -21.53 55.23
CA SER A 111 8.38 -20.60 54.75
C SER A 111 9.24 -21.13 53.58
N ARG A 112 10.21 -20.30 53.16
CA ARG A 112 11.28 -20.52 52.18
C ARG A 112 11.86 -21.95 52.13
N ARG A 113 12.06 -22.50 50.93
CA ARG A 113 13.22 -23.37 50.64
C ARG A 113 14.11 -22.79 49.54
N LYS A 114 15.40 -23.09 49.65
CA LYS A 114 16.53 -22.39 49.02
C LYS A 114 16.49 -22.44 47.49
N ARG A 115 16.75 -21.29 46.82
CA ARG A 115 17.34 -21.32 45.47
C ARG A 115 18.73 -21.94 45.58
N ALA A 116 19.08 -22.85 44.67
CA ALA A 116 20.48 -23.21 44.47
C ALA A 116 21.23 -22.02 43.85
N LYS A 117 22.47 -21.79 44.31
CA LYS A 117 23.38 -20.80 43.72
C LYS A 117 24.17 -21.54 42.63
N VAL A 118 23.85 -21.28 41.36
CA VAL A 118 24.67 -21.76 40.25
C VAL A 118 25.83 -20.78 40.10
N GLU A 119 27.05 -21.28 40.22
CA GLU A 119 28.25 -20.50 39.99
C GLU A 119 28.67 -20.70 38.53
N TYR A 120 28.88 -19.60 37.81
CA TYR A 120 29.46 -19.65 36.47
C TYR A 120 30.92 -20.08 36.61
N ARG A 121 31.22 -21.29 36.15
CA ARG A 121 32.59 -21.73 35.91
C ARG A 121 32.97 -21.24 34.51
N GLU A 122 34.15 -20.65 34.39
CA GLU A 122 34.66 -20.13 33.12
C GLU A 122 34.71 -21.26 32.09
N MET A 123 34.24 -20.98 30.87
CA MET A 123 34.16 -21.95 29.79
C MET A 123 35.43 -21.85 28.96
N ASP A 124 36.13 -22.97 28.79
CA ASP A 124 37.46 -23.02 28.19
C ASP A 124 37.42 -22.63 26.70
N GLU A 125 38.19 -21.61 26.31
CA GLU A 125 38.21 -21.07 24.95
C GLU A 125 38.76 -22.08 23.91
N SER A 126 39.38 -23.17 24.36
CA SER A 126 39.90 -24.24 23.48
C SER A 126 38.83 -25.04 22.72
N LEU A 127 37.56 -25.01 23.13
CA LEU A 127 36.47 -25.78 22.49
C LEU A 127 35.80 -25.07 21.30
N ALA A 128 36.12 -23.80 21.02
CA ALA A 128 35.44 -23.01 19.99
C ALA A 128 35.96 -23.21 18.56
N ASN A 129 37.06 -23.95 18.37
CA ASN A 129 37.82 -24.02 17.10
C ASN A 129 37.91 -25.44 16.50
N LEU A 130 37.09 -26.40 16.95
CA LEU A 130 37.03 -27.74 16.36
C LEU A 130 36.11 -27.76 15.13
N SER A 131 36.47 -28.55 14.12
CA SER A 131 35.70 -28.74 12.89
C SER A 131 34.63 -29.83 13.04
N GLU A 132 33.54 -29.75 12.27
CA GLU A 132 32.43 -30.74 12.36
C GLU A 132 32.87 -32.19 12.06
N ASP A 133 33.94 -32.38 11.28
CA ASP A 133 34.47 -33.70 10.93
C ASP A 133 35.27 -34.38 12.07
N GLU A 134 35.68 -33.63 13.09
CA GLU A 134 36.41 -34.18 14.26
C GLU A 134 35.49 -34.88 15.28
N TYR A 135 34.16 -34.76 15.12
CA TYR A 135 33.18 -35.36 16.04
C TYR A 135 32.79 -36.81 15.71
N TYR A 136 33.24 -37.36 14.58
CA TYR A 136 32.84 -38.69 14.09
C TYR A 136 33.98 -39.71 14.18
N SER A 137 33.64 -40.97 14.46
CA SER A 137 34.60 -42.08 14.42
C SER A 137 35.16 -42.32 13.01
N GLU A 138 36.30 -43.00 12.91
CA GLU A 138 36.88 -43.36 11.59
C GLU A 138 35.97 -44.34 10.82
N GLU A 139 35.22 -45.18 11.52
CA GLU A 139 34.26 -46.12 10.94
C GLU A 139 33.04 -45.38 10.32
N GLU A 140 32.53 -44.36 10.99
CA GLU A 140 31.46 -43.50 10.46
C GLU A 140 31.92 -42.65 9.26
N ARG A 141 33.15 -42.11 9.31
CA ARG A 141 33.74 -41.36 8.19
C ARG A 141 33.92 -42.24 6.95
N ASN A 142 34.39 -43.48 7.11
CA ASN A 142 34.47 -44.44 6.01
C ASN A 142 33.09 -44.85 5.46
N ALA A 143 32.10 -45.06 6.33
CA ALA A 143 30.73 -45.38 5.90
C ALA A 143 30.04 -44.24 5.12
N LYS A 144 30.38 -42.98 5.41
CA LYS A 144 29.95 -41.80 4.66
C LYS A 144 30.59 -41.76 3.26
N ALA A 145 31.91 -41.97 3.19
CA ALA A 145 32.67 -41.96 1.93
C ALA A 145 32.30 -43.10 0.95
N GLU A 146 31.91 -44.28 1.45
CA GLU A 146 31.39 -45.37 0.60
C GLU A 146 30.01 -45.07 0.00
N LYS A 147 29.17 -44.29 0.70
CA LYS A 147 27.85 -43.86 0.19
C LYS A 147 27.98 -42.84 -0.93
N GLU A 148 28.86 -41.86 -0.78
CA GLU A 148 29.07 -40.80 -1.78
C GLU A 148 29.63 -41.36 -3.11
N LYS A 149 30.46 -42.40 -3.07
CA LYS A 149 31.00 -43.10 -4.25
C LYS A 149 29.97 -43.86 -5.11
N LYS A 150 28.68 -43.90 -4.73
CA LYS A 150 27.62 -44.64 -5.45
C LYS A 150 26.46 -43.77 -5.95
N LEU A 151 26.57 -42.44 -5.85
CA LEU A 151 25.59 -41.52 -6.44
C LEU A 151 25.93 -41.23 -7.92
N PRO A 152 24.93 -41.04 -8.80
CA PRO A 152 25.17 -40.52 -10.14
C PRO A 152 25.72 -39.09 -10.07
N PRO A 153 26.41 -38.59 -11.12
CA PRO A 153 26.93 -37.24 -11.12
C PRO A 153 25.81 -36.21 -10.90
N PRO A 154 26.07 -35.12 -10.17
CA PRO A 154 25.07 -34.08 -9.96
C PRO A 154 24.62 -33.50 -11.32
N PRO A 155 23.37 -33.00 -11.42
CA PRO A 155 22.98 -32.19 -12.58
C PRO A 155 23.95 -31.02 -12.72
N PRO A 156 24.18 -30.50 -13.94
CA PRO A 156 25.03 -29.34 -14.14
C PRO A 156 24.56 -28.21 -13.21
N GLN A 157 25.51 -27.49 -12.62
CA GLN A 157 25.19 -26.31 -11.80
C GLN A 157 24.26 -25.41 -12.62
N ALA A 158 23.17 -24.96 -11.99
CA ALA A 158 22.36 -23.91 -12.57
C ALA A 158 23.30 -22.73 -12.94
N PRO A 159 23.07 -22.05 -14.09
CA PRO A 159 23.81 -20.83 -14.37
C PRO A 159 23.65 -19.89 -13.16
N PRO A 160 24.69 -19.09 -12.83
CA PRO A 160 24.58 -18.15 -11.73
C PRO A 160 23.32 -17.31 -11.93
N GLU A 161 22.48 -17.23 -10.90
CA GLU A 161 21.27 -16.43 -10.96
C GLU A 161 21.69 -15.00 -11.31
N GLU A 162 21.21 -14.47 -12.44
CA GLU A 162 21.53 -13.12 -12.87
C GLU A 162 20.87 -12.14 -11.89
N GLU A 163 21.60 -11.74 -10.84
CA GLU A 163 21.34 -10.54 -10.04
C GLU A 163 21.54 -9.29 -10.93
N ASN A 164 20.66 -9.15 -11.91
CA ASN A 164 20.66 -8.13 -12.96
C ASN A 164 19.52 -7.12 -12.74
N GLU A 165 19.17 -6.91 -11.48
CA GLU A 165 18.64 -5.63 -11.02
C GLU A 165 19.84 -4.79 -10.58
N SER A 166 20.20 -3.79 -11.38
CA SER A 166 21.13 -2.76 -10.93
C SER A 166 20.44 -1.93 -9.84
N GLU A 167 20.62 -2.31 -8.56
CA GLU A 167 20.21 -1.47 -7.42
C GLU A 167 20.73 -0.03 -7.69
N PRO A 168 19.85 0.99 -7.72
CA PRO A 168 20.26 2.34 -8.09
C PRO A 168 21.30 2.85 -7.08
N GLU A 169 22.41 3.40 -7.56
CA GLU A 169 23.52 3.85 -6.70
C GLU A 169 23.00 4.72 -5.55
N GLU A 170 23.07 4.22 -4.31
CA GLU A 170 22.63 4.99 -3.15
C GLU A 170 23.46 6.29 -3.06
N PRO A 171 22.83 7.48 -2.97
CA PRO A 171 23.57 8.74 -2.95
C PRO A 171 24.61 8.75 -1.83
N SER A 172 25.82 9.22 -2.13
CA SER A 172 26.97 9.10 -1.23
C SER A 172 27.36 10.43 -0.58
N GLY A 173 28.26 10.35 0.41
CA GLY A 173 28.82 11.53 1.08
C GLY A 173 27.76 12.44 1.73
N VAL A 174 27.86 13.74 1.48
CA VAL A 174 26.92 14.75 2.02
C VAL A 174 25.53 14.67 1.38
N GLU A 175 25.42 14.19 0.14
CA GLU A 175 24.14 14.09 -0.57
C GLU A 175 23.36 12.87 -0.09
N GLY A 176 24.06 11.76 0.15
CA GLY A 176 23.57 10.60 0.90
C GLY A 176 23.04 10.94 2.29
N ALA A 177 23.71 11.84 3.01
CA ALA A 177 23.25 12.28 4.33
C ALA A 177 21.91 13.05 4.27
N ALA A 178 21.65 13.78 3.19
CA ALA A 178 20.36 14.43 2.95
C ALA A 178 19.27 13.41 2.57
N PHE A 179 19.58 12.50 1.63
CA PHE A 179 18.71 11.39 1.22
C PHE A 179 18.29 10.52 2.42
N GLN A 180 19.24 10.05 3.23
CA GLN A 180 18.99 9.27 4.46
C GLN A 180 18.16 10.03 5.51
N SER A 181 18.13 11.36 5.41
CA SER A 181 17.33 12.26 6.26
C SER A 181 15.97 12.64 5.65
N ARG A 182 15.63 12.12 4.45
CA ARG A 182 14.44 12.43 3.65
C ARG A 182 14.37 13.92 3.26
N LEU A 183 15.50 14.49 2.87
CA LEU A 183 15.64 15.90 2.46
C LEU A 183 16.31 15.99 1.08
N PRO A 184 15.85 16.89 0.18
CA PRO A 184 16.59 17.20 -1.05
C PRO A 184 17.94 17.83 -0.71
N HIS A 185 19.02 17.32 -1.28
CA HIS A 185 20.40 17.77 -1.02
C HIS A 185 20.70 19.18 -1.52
N ASP A 186 20.02 19.61 -2.58
CA ASP A 186 20.25 20.80 -3.40
C ASP A 186 19.26 21.96 -3.13
N ARG A 187 18.18 21.69 -2.37
CA ARG A 187 17.05 22.61 -2.18
C ARG A 187 16.63 22.72 -0.73
N MET A 188 16.24 23.93 -0.30
CA MET A 188 15.61 24.14 1.02
C MET A 188 14.15 23.67 1.02
N THR A 189 13.75 22.97 2.06
CA THR A 189 12.35 22.56 2.31
C THR A 189 11.50 23.69 2.88
N SER A 190 10.17 23.55 2.85
CA SER A 190 9.24 24.51 3.46
C SER A 190 9.44 24.68 4.98
N GLN A 191 9.89 23.64 5.69
CA GLN A 191 10.19 23.69 7.12
C GLN A 191 11.49 24.45 7.40
N GLU A 192 12.51 24.29 6.55
CA GLU A 192 13.72 25.11 6.58
C GLU A 192 13.40 26.57 6.22
N ALA A 193 12.59 26.80 5.18
CA ALA A 193 12.17 28.14 4.75
C ALA A 193 11.49 28.95 5.86
N ALA A 194 10.63 28.31 6.66
CA ALA A 194 9.98 28.94 7.81
C ALA A 194 10.94 29.30 8.96
N CYS A 195 12.07 28.60 9.06
CA CYS A 195 13.07 28.79 10.12
C CYS A 195 14.25 29.69 9.70
N PHE A 196 14.50 29.78 8.39
CA PHE A 196 15.59 30.52 7.76
C PHE A 196 15.08 31.41 6.61
N PRO A 197 14.06 32.27 6.84
CA PRO A 197 13.48 33.11 5.78
C PRO A 197 14.53 34.05 5.17
N ASP A 198 15.47 34.53 6.00
CA ASP A 198 16.61 35.38 5.64
C ASP A 198 17.60 34.71 4.66
N ILE A 199 17.61 33.38 4.60
CA ILE A 199 18.47 32.61 3.70
C ILE A 199 17.75 32.31 2.38
N ILE A 200 16.50 31.84 2.45
CA ILE A 200 15.75 31.44 1.25
C ILE A 200 15.27 32.64 0.40
N SER A 201 15.02 33.80 1.02
CA SER A 201 14.85 35.07 0.29
C SER A 201 16.18 35.75 -0.06
N GLY A 202 17.31 35.17 0.38
CA GLY A 202 18.67 35.68 0.18
C GLY A 202 19.35 35.11 -1.06
N PRO A 203 20.61 35.52 -1.32
CA PRO A 203 21.37 35.08 -2.49
C PRO A 203 21.57 33.57 -2.57
N GLN A 204 21.54 33.02 -3.79
CA GLN A 204 21.75 31.59 -4.07
C GLN A 204 23.05 31.02 -3.46
N GLN A 205 24.12 31.83 -3.37
CA GLN A 205 25.36 31.40 -2.72
C GLN A 205 25.19 31.12 -1.22
N THR A 206 24.38 31.93 -0.52
CA THR A 206 24.06 31.73 0.91
C THR A 206 23.21 30.48 1.10
N GLN A 207 22.27 30.20 0.18
CA GLN A 207 21.46 28.98 0.18
C GLN A 207 22.36 27.74 0.03
N LYS A 208 23.33 27.74 -0.89
CA LYS A 208 24.31 26.66 -1.05
C LYS A 208 25.19 26.45 0.18
N VAL A 209 25.61 27.53 0.86
CA VAL A 209 26.37 27.44 2.12
C VAL A 209 25.51 26.82 3.24
N PHE A 210 24.25 27.24 3.39
CA PHE A 210 23.31 26.63 4.33
C PHE A 210 23.10 25.13 4.06
N LEU A 211 22.85 24.77 2.80
CA LEU A 211 22.62 23.38 2.39
C LEU A 211 23.83 22.49 2.66
N PHE A 212 25.05 22.95 2.35
CA PHE A 212 26.26 22.22 2.69
C PHE A 212 26.41 22.03 4.21
N ILE A 213 26.22 23.08 5.01
CA ILE A 213 26.30 22.99 6.48
C ILE A 213 25.25 21.99 7.01
N ARG A 214 24.02 22.02 6.49
CA ARG A 214 22.96 21.06 6.85
C ARG A 214 23.35 19.63 6.48
N ASN A 215 23.70 19.39 5.22
CA ASN A 215 24.06 18.08 4.70
C ASN A 215 25.27 17.47 5.44
N ARG A 216 26.32 18.26 5.67
CA ARG A 216 27.51 17.83 6.41
C ARG A 216 27.21 17.57 7.89
N THR A 217 26.35 18.38 8.53
CA THR A 217 25.93 18.14 9.92
C THR A 217 25.11 16.85 10.06
N LEU A 218 24.26 16.53 9.08
CA LEU A 218 23.55 15.24 9.01
C LEU A 218 24.52 14.07 8.85
N GLN A 219 25.52 14.20 7.97
CA GLN A 219 26.52 13.16 7.73
C GLN A 219 27.25 12.79 9.02
N LEU A 220 27.77 13.79 9.73
CA LEU A 220 28.50 13.62 11.00
C LEU A 220 27.67 12.90 12.09
N TRP A 221 26.34 12.98 12.04
CA TRP A 221 25.45 12.24 12.93
C TRP A 221 25.17 10.82 12.43
N LEU A 222 24.94 10.63 11.12
CA LEU A 222 24.62 9.34 10.50
C LEU A 222 25.82 8.37 10.47
N ASP A 223 27.04 8.92 10.44
CA ASP A 223 28.30 8.19 10.56
C ASP A 223 28.48 7.59 11.96
N ASN A 224 28.05 8.28 13.02
CA ASN A 224 28.14 7.79 14.41
C ASN A 224 26.95 8.21 15.30
N PRO A 225 25.75 7.62 15.10
CA PRO A 225 24.55 7.97 15.84
C PRO A 225 24.52 7.42 17.28
N LYS A 226 25.62 6.81 17.76
CA LYS A 226 25.76 6.28 19.12
C LYS A 226 26.19 7.34 20.13
N ILE A 227 26.62 8.53 19.69
CA ILE A 227 27.04 9.65 20.55
C ILE A 227 26.33 10.95 20.15
N GLN A 228 26.14 11.87 21.09
CA GLN A 228 25.56 13.18 20.77
C GLN A 228 26.52 14.00 19.89
N LEU A 229 26.08 14.42 18.70
CA LEU A 229 26.78 15.41 17.89
C LEU A 229 26.53 16.80 18.48
N THR A 230 27.50 17.41 19.16
CA THR A 230 27.36 18.77 19.70
C THR A 230 27.78 19.83 18.67
N PHE A 231 27.23 21.03 18.79
CA PHE A 231 27.61 22.19 17.95
C PHE A 231 29.13 22.39 17.87
N GLU A 232 29.86 22.23 18.97
CA GLU A 232 31.32 22.36 19.00
C GLU A 232 32.01 21.31 18.12
N ALA A 233 31.54 20.06 18.17
CA ALA A 233 32.07 18.96 17.34
C ALA A 233 31.64 19.09 15.86
N THR A 234 30.49 19.70 15.58
CA THR A 234 30.08 20.07 14.21
C THR A 234 30.98 21.16 13.65
N LEU A 235 31.20 22.25 14.41
CA LEU A 235 32.01 23.39 13.97
C LEU A 235 33.48 23.01 13.76
N GLN A 236 34.02 22.11 14.59
CA GLN A 236 35.39 21.57 14.45
C GLN A 236 35.58 20.67 13.22
N GLN A 237 34.51 20.10 12.66
CA GLN A 237 34.54 19.19 11.49
C GLN A 237 33.97 19.82 10.20
N LEU A 238 33.70 21.14 10.25
CA LEU A 238 33.45 21.96 9.08
C LEU A 238 34.76 22.67 8.70
N GLU A 239 35.03 22.70 7.39
CA GLU A 239 36.20 23.39 6.82
C GLU A 239 35.82 24.79 6.31
N ALA A 240 36.82 25.59 5.98
CA ALA A 240 36.61 26.91 5.37
C ALA A 240 36.08 26.74 3.92
N PRO A 241 35.15 27.59 3.45
CA PRO A 241 34.59 28.76 4.13
C PRO A 241 33.42 28.45 5.08
N TYR A 242 32.89 27.22 5.09
CA TYR A 242 31.63 26.86 5.76
C TYR A 242 31.64 26.98 7.28
N ASN A 243 32.80 26.88 7.92
CA ASN A 243 32.98 27.11 9.36
C ASN A 243 33.07 28.60 9.78
N SER A 244 33.12 29.54 8.85
CA SER A 244 33.36 30.96 9.16
C SER A 244 32.17 31.66 9.83
N ASP A 245 30.93 31.40 9.37
CA ASP A 245 29.72 31.91 10.04
C ASP A 245 29.27 30.95 11.13
N THR A 246 29.90 31.09 12.29
CA THR A 246 29.60 30.31 13.50
C THR A 246 28.15 30.46 13.96
N VAL A 247 27.49 31.57 13.66
CA VAL A 247 26.08 31.81 14.01
C VAL A 247 25.17 31.01 13.09
N LEU A 248 25.45 30.98 11.78
CA LEU A 248 24.76 30.12 10.83
C LEU A 248 24.91 28.64 11.20
N VAL A 249 26.13 28.16 11.48
CA VAL A 249 26.37 26.78 11.92
C VAL A 249 25.59 26.46 13.20
N HIS A 250 25.56 27.37 14.17
CA HIS A 250 24.80 27.17 15.42
C HIS A 250 23.28 27.14 15.19
N ARG A 251 22.74 28.00 14.32
CA ARG A 251 21.32 27.98 13.93
C ARG A 251 20.95 26.66 13.25
N VAL A 252 21.76 26.19 12.29
CA VAL A 252 21.54 24.93 11.57
C VAL A 252 21.60 23.73 12.51
N HIS A 253 22.64 23.62 13.34
CA HIS A 253 22.76 22.56 14.35
C HIS A 253 21.54 22.54 15.29
N SER A 254 21.16 23.70 15.82
CA SER A 254 20.00 23.86 16.72
C SER A 254 18.69 23.44 16.06
N TYR A 255 18.50 23.78 14.78
CA TYR A 255 17.32 23.37 14.00
C TYR A 255 17.28 21.84 13.81
N LEU A 256 18.40 21.22 13.40
CA LEU A 256 18.46 19.78 13.18
C LEU A 256 18.26 18.97 14.48
N GLU A 257 18.78 19.45 15.62
CA GLU A 257 18.55 18.84 16.93
C GLU A 257 17.09 19.04 17.41
N ARG A 258 16.52 20.24 17.19
CA ARG A 258 15.12 20.57 17.56
C ARG A 258 14.10 19.68 16.83
N HIS A 259 14.28 19.48 15.53
CA HIS A 259 13.33 18.72 14.70
C HIS A 259 13.67 17.23 14.59
N GLY A 260 14.66 16.75 15.36
CA GLY A 260 14.99 15.33 15.48
C GLY A 260 15.64 14.73 14.23
N LEU A 261 16.34 15.53 13.42
CA LEU A 261 17.12 15.09 12.27
C LEU A 261 18.52 14.61 12.69
N ILE A 262 19.07 15.20 13.77
CA ILE A 262 20.22 14.70 14.51
C ILE A 262 19.86 14.49 15.98
N ASN A 263 20.70 13.80 16.75
CA ASN A 263 20.57 13.62 18.20
C ASN A 263 19.19 13.08 18.64
N PHE A 264 18.66 12.10 17.90
CA PHE A 264 17.42 11.40 18.19
C PHE A 264 17.65 9.94 18.58
N GLY A 265 16.65 9.30 19.20
CA GLY A 265 16.71 7.90 19.61
C GLY A 265 17.57 7.65 20.86
N ILE A 266 18.62 6.84 20.73
CA ILE A 266 19.42 6.32 21.85
C ILE A 266 20.91 6.52 21.59
N TYR A 267 21.47 7.55 22.22
CA TYR A 267 22.86 7.95 22.07
C TYR A 267 23.47 8.30 23.43
N LYS A 268 24.79 8.11 23.56
CA LYS A 268 25.55 8.59 24.71
C LYS A 268 25.62 10.12 24.67
N ARG A 269 24.90 10.74 25.60
CA ARG A 269 24.86 12.20 25.79
C ARG A 269 26.22 12.73 26.24
N ILE A 270 26.68 13.83 25.64
CA ILE A 270 27.96 14.48 25.99
C ILE A 270 27.72 15.61 26.99
N LYS A 271 26.74 16.49 26.74
CA LYS A 271 26.35 17.56 27.66
C LYS A 271 25.23 17.06 28.59
N PRO A 272 25.45 16.93 29.92
CA PRO A 272 24.43 16.41 30.84
C PRO A 272 23.10 17.17 30.75
N LEU A 273 21.99 16.49 31.07
CA LEU A 273 20.67 17.11 31.07
C LEU A 273 20.59 18.28 32.09
N PRO A 274 19.84 19.36 31.79
CA PRO A 274 19.59 20.44 32.75
C PRO A 274 18.99 19.91 34.05
N THR A 275 19.58 20.29 35.19
CA THR A 275 19.13 19.87 36.53
C THR A 275 17.76 20.44 36.90
N LYS A 276 17.46 21.67 36.43
CA LYS A 276 16.14 22.28 36.48
C LYS A 276 15.45 22.10 35.13
N LYS A 277 14.28 21.45 35.13
CA LYS A 277 13.45 21.26 33.95
C LYS A 277 12.54 22.46 33.67
N THR A 278 12.15 22.66 32.42
CA THR A 278 11.28 23.76 31.97
C THR A 278 10.03 23.24 31.28
N GLY A 279 8.85 23.58 31.82
CA GLY A 279 7.56 23.09 31.34
C GLY A 279 7.26 21.63 31.75
N LYS A 280 5.96 21.29 31.77
CA LYS A 280 5.46 19.93 32.02
C LYS A 280 4.62 19.48 30.83
N VAL A 281 4.92 18.29 30.31
CA VAL A 281 4.18 17.62 29.24
C VAL A 281 3.67 16.27 29.76
N ILE A 282 2.42 15.94 29.43
CA ILE A 282 1.83 14.61 29.62
C ILE A 282 1.61 14.01 28.23
N ILE A 283 2.09 12.79 28.03
CA ILE A 283 1.94 12.05 26.77
C ILE A 283 1.00 10.87 27.04
N ILE A 284 0.06 10.63 26.12
CA ILE A 284 -0.93 9.56 26.23
C ILE A 284 -0.55 8.45 25.23
N GLY A 285 -0.30 7.26 25.74
CA GLY A 285 0.24 6.13 25.00
C GLY A 285 1.77 6.08 25.01
N SER A 286 2.33 4.88 25.20
CA SER A 286 3.76 4.56 25.14
C SER A 286 4.11 3.69 23.92
N GLY A 287 3.39 3.91 22.82
CA GLY A 287 3.82 3.48 21.50
C GLY A 287 5.06 4.25 21.03
N VAL A 288 5.63 3.84 19.89
CA VAL A 288 6.90 4.40 19.38
C VAL A 288 6.84 5.93 19.20
N SER A 289 5.69 6.49 18.78
CA SER A 289 5.49 7.95 18.69
C SER A 289 5.61 8.65 20.05
N GLY A 290 4.90 8.16 21.07
CA GLY A 290 4.94 8.72 22.42
C GLY A 290 6.32 8.60 23.07
N LEU A 291 7.02 7.48 22.84
CA LEU A 291 8.38 7.25 23.35
C LEU A 291 9.42 8.16 22.65
N ALA A 292 9.34 8.33 21.33
CA ALA A 292 10.20 9.23 20.58
C ALA A 292 10.00 10.69 20.99
N ALA A 293 8.73 11.12 21.09
CA ALA A 293 8.39 12.45 21.58
C ALA A 293 8.92 12.69 22.99
N ALA A 294 8.76 11.71 23.89
CA ALA A 294 9.23 11.81 25.26
C ALA A 294 10.76 11.92 25.37
N ARG A 295 11.52 11.14 24.59
CA ARG A 295 12.99 11.24 24.59
C ARG A 295 13.48 12.59 24.07
N GLN A 296 12.88 13.14 23.01
CA GLN A 296 13.26 14.49 22.54
C GLN A 296 12.88 15.58 23.54
N LEU A 297 11.66 15.57 24.09
CA LEU A 297 11.23 16.56 25.08
C LEU A 297 12.07 16.50 26.37
N GLN A 298 12.46 15.29 26.82
CA GLN A 298 13.40 15.13 27.92
C GLN A 298 14.82 15.62 27.53
N SER A 299 15.28 15.38 26.30
CA SER A 299 16.55 15.90 25.77
C SER A 299 16.61 17.43 25.81
N PHE A 300 15.50 18.10 25.47
CA PHE A 300 15.35 19.55 25.55
C PHE A 300 15.15 20.09 26.97
N GLY A 301 15.22 19.23 28.00
CA GLY A 301 15.11 19.63 29.40
C GLY A 301 13.68 19.87 29.90
N MET A 302 12.65 19.36 29.22
CA MET A 302 11.27 19.44 29.71
C MET A 302 10.96 18.32 30.71
N ASP A 303 9.98 18.54 31.59
CA ASP A 303 9.46 17.46 32.43
C ASP A 303 8.35 16.69 31.71
N VAL A 304 8.50 15.37 31.59
CA VAL A 304 7.65 14.52 30.76
C VAL A 304 7.22 13.30 31.56
N THR A 305 5.92 12.97 31.51
CA THR A 305 5.37 11.72 32.03
C THR A 305 4.47 11.09 30.96
N LEU A 306 4.63 9.80 30.71
CA LEU A 306 3.78 9.04 29.78
C LEU A 306 2.71 8.27 30.56
N LEU A 307 1.48 8.22 30.05
CA LEU A 307 0.38 7.43 30.59
C LEU A 307 0.02 6.33 29.60
N GLU A 308 0.16 5.06 30.00
CA GLU A 308 -0.09 3.90 29.15
C GLU A 308 -1.19 3.04 29.75
N ALA A 309 -2.17 2.64 28.95
CA ALA A 309 -3.30 1.82 29.40
C ALA A 309 -2.90 0.34 29.63
N ARG A 310 -1.88 -0.14 28.92
CA ARG A 310 -1.36 -1.51 29.00
C ARG A 310 -0.35 -1.70 30.15
N ASP A 311 -0.03 -2.96 30.39
CA ASP A 311 1.01 -3.46 31.28
C ASP A 311 2.43 -3.41 30.66
N ARG A 312 2.55 -2.95 29.41
CA ARG A 312 3.80 -2.88 28.64
C ARG A 312 3.86 -1.65 27.72
N VAL A 313 5.08 -1.29 27.32
CA VAL A 313 5.35 -0.28 26.28
C VAL A 313 5.19 -0.85 24.86
N GLY A 314 5.31 0.01 23.85
CA GLY A 314 5.39 -0.33 22.43
C GLY A 314 4.06 -0.34 21.67
N GLY A 315 2.93 -0.45 22.37
CA GLY A 315 1.60 -0.41 21.75
C GLY A 315 1.40 -1.54 20.73
N ARG A 316 1.36 -1.20 19.43
CA ARG A 316 1.25 -2.16 18.31
C ARG A 316 2.57 -2.84 17.92
N VAL A 317 3.71 -2.36 18.42
CA VAL A 317 4.93 -3.18 18.47
C VAL A 317 4.75 -4.15 19.64
N ALA A 318 4.72 -5.45 19.36
CA ALA A 318 4.06 -6.45 20.23
C ALA A 318 4.65 -7.87 20.12
N THR A 319 5.85 -8.08 20.65
CA THR A 319 6.50 -9.40 20.61
C THR A 319 5.96 -10.36 21.68
N PHE A 320 5.47 -11.52 21.23
CA PHE A 320 5.30 -12.71 22.07
C PHE A 320 6.65 -13.36 22.35
N ARG A 321 6.91 -13.72 23.62
CA ARG A 321 8.14 -14.40 24.04
C ARG A 321 7.80 -15.51 25.04
N LYS A 322 8.23 -16.75 24.78
CA LYS A 322 8.01 -17.90 25.69
C LYS A 322 9.10 -18.95 25.52
N GLY A 323 9.96 -19.10 26.53
CA GLY A 323 11.20 -19.87 26.37
C GLY A 323 12.05 -19.25 25.27
N ASN A 324 12.56 -20.08 24.35
CA ASN A 324 13.35 -19.62 23.21
C ASN A 324 12.47 -19.10 22.04
N TYR A 325 11.14 -19.24 22.09
CA TYR A 325 10.26 -18.77 21.04
C TYR A 325 10.06 -17.25 21.14
N VAL A 326 10.27 -16.57 20.00
CA VAL A 326 10.07 -15.14 19.79
C VAL A 326 9.28 -14.97 18.50
N ALA A 327 8.17 -14.22 18.54
CA ALA A 327 7.36 -13.89 17.38
C ALA A 327 6.66 -12.54 17.59
N ASP A 328 6.55 -11.70 16.58
CA ASP A 328 5.79 -10.43 16.68
C ASP A 328 4.33 -10.61 16.27
N LEU A 329 3.43 -10.10 17.11
CA LEU A 329 1.97 -10.08 16.91
C LEU A 329 1.50 -8.73 16.33
N GLY A 330 2.36 -8.08 15.56
CA GLY A 330 2.21 -6.71 15.10
C GLY A 330 3.36 -6.35 14.15
N ALA A 331 3.93 -5.15 14.28
CA ALA A 331 5.04 -4.74 13.42
C ALA A 331 6.26 -5.68 13.56
N MET A 332 6.63 -6.34 12.45
CA MET A 332 7.75 -7.29 12.35
C MET A 332 8.75 -6.97 11.23
N VAL A 333 8.35 -6.13 10.26
CA VAL A 333 9.12 -5.75 9.07
C VAL A 333 9.70 -4.34 9.19
N VAL A 334 10.89 -4.14 8.64
CA VAL A 334 11.49 -2.84 8.31
C VAL A 334 11.49 -2.74 6.77
N THR A 335 10.70 -1.82 6.22
CA THR A 335 10.63 -1.55 4.78
C THR A 335 11.76 -0.60 4.39
N GLY A 336 12.70 -1.07 3.57
CA GLY A 336 13.92 -0.35 3.18
C GLY A 336 14.85 0.07 4.33
N LEU A 337 16.04 0.54 3.97
CA LEU A 337 16.95 1.22 4.88
C LEU A 337 17.41 2.59 4.37
N GLY A 338 17.55 2.77 3.05
CA GLY A 338 17.84 4.07 2.45
C GLY A 338 16.68 5.04 2.67
N GLY A 339 16.97 6.20 3.26
CA GLY A 339 15.94 7.14 3.74
C GLY A 339 15.23 6.73 5.04
N ASN A 340 15.33 5.49 5.52
CA ASN A 340 14.57 5.03 6.68
C ASN A 340 15.22 5.45 8.02
N PRO A 341 14.53 6.17 8.93
CA PRO A 341 15.09 6.51 10.24
C PRO A 341 15.35 5.28 11.14
N MET A 342 14.74 4.12 10.84
CA MET A 342 15.06 2.87 11.52
C MET A 342 16.48 2.38 11.26
N ALA A 343 17.15 2.80 10.17
CA ALA A 343 18.58 2.55 9.94
C ALA A 343 19.48 3.27 10.97
N VAL A 344 19.00 4.36 11.57
CA VAL A 344 19.67 5.03 12.70
C VAL A 344 19.40 4.26 13.99
N VAL A 345 18.16 3.83 14.22
CA VAL A 345 17.75 3.09 15.42
C VAL A 345 18.41 1.70 15.48
N SER A 346 18.59 0.99 14.36
CA SER A 346 19.30 -0.30 14.31
C SER A 346 20.82 -0.18 14.48
N LYS A 347 21.41 1.00 14.24
CA LYS A 347 22.79 1.31 14.68
C LYS A 347 22.86 1.55 16.19
N GLN A 348 21.77 1.96 16.85
CA GLN A 348 21.72 2.31 18.28
C GLN A 348 21.27 1.15 19.19
N VAL A 349 20.32 0.34 18.73
CA VAL A 349 19.74 -0.84 19.42
C VAL A 349 20.26 -2.11 18.75
N ASN A 350 20.50 -3.17 19.52
CA ASN A 350 20.86 -4.48 18.96
C ASN A 350 19.66 -5.13 18.24
N MET A 351 19.39 -4.70 17.01
CA MET A 351 18.34 -5.24 16.14
C MET A 351 18.94 -6.29 15.19
N GLU A 352 18.52 -7.54 15.32
CA GLU A 352 18.95 -8.62 14.42
C GLU A 352 18.14 -8.58 13.12
N LEU A 353 18.54 -7.69 12.21
CA LEU A 353 17.91 -7.52 10.90
C LEU A 353 18.29 -8.65 9.93
N ALA A 354 17.32 -9.22 9.22
CA ALA A 354 17.54 -10.21 8.17
C ALA A 354 16.66 -9.95 6.94
N LYS A 355 17.26 -9.90 5.74
CA LYS A 355 16.54 -9.73 4.45
C LYS A 355 15.47 -10.82 4.28
N ILE A 356 14.31 -10.44 3.76
CA ILE A 356 13.25 -11.36 3.31
C ILE A 356 13.61 -11.89 1.92
N LYS A 357 13.41 -13.18 1.66
CA LYS A 357 13.48 -13.75 0.31
C LYS A 357 12.10 -13.65 -0.33
N GLN A 358 11.98 -12.98 -1.48
CA GLN A 358 10.68 -12.68 -2.11
C GLN A 358 9.98 -13.91 -2.72
N LYS A 359 10.69 -15.02 -2.94
CA LYS A 359 10.14 -16.26 -3.52
C LYS A 359 9.04 -16.87 -2.63
N CYS A 360 7.78 -16.63 -3.01
CA CYS A 360 6.59 -17.09 -2.31
C CYS A 360 5.81 -18.12 -3.17
N PRO A 361 6.09 -19.42 -3.08
CA PRO A 361 5.40 -20.42 -3.90
C PRO A 361 3.94 -20.60 -3.47
N LEU A 362 3.00 -20.42 -4.40
CA LEU A 362 1.57 -20.57 -4.15
C LEU A 362 1.12 -22.05 -4.13
N TYR A 363 0.13 -22.36 -3.29
CA TYR A 363 -0.49 -23.68 -3.19
C TYR A 363 -2.02 -23.55 -3.26
N GLU A 364 -2.65 -24.38 -4.08
CA GLU A 364 -4.11 -24.43 -4.23
C GLU A 364 -4.79 -25.15 -3.07
N ALA A 365 -6.12 -25.03 -2.97
CA ALA A 365 -6.93 -25.67 -1.92
C ALA A 365 -6.87 -27.22 -1.93
N ASN A 366 -6.28 -27.83 -2.97
CA ASN A 366 -5.98 -29.27 -3.08
C ASN A 366 -4.60 -29.65 -2.49
N GLY A 367 -3.82 -28.69 -2.00
CA GLY A 367 -2.47 -28.88 -1.45
C GLY A 367 -1.35 -29.01 -2.48
N GLN A 368 -1.62 -28.85 -3.77
CA GLN A 368 -0.61 -28.85 -4.84
C GLN A 368 -0.10 -27.43 -5.11
N ALA A 369 1.16 -27.32 -5.54
CA ALA A 369 1.75 -26.05 -5.93
C ALA A 369 1.17 -25.54 -7.26
N VAL A 370 1.00 -24.23 -7.39
CA VAL A 370 0.64 -23.57 -8.65
C VAL A 370 1.79 -23.75 -9.66
N PRO A 371 1.53 -24.16 -10.93
CA PRO A 371 2.57 -24.20 -11.96
C PRO A 371 3.13 -22.80 -12.24
N LYS A 372 4.46 -22.66 -12.38
CA LYS A 372 5.11 -21.35 -12.57
C LYS A 372 4.50 -20.51 -13.69
N GLU A 373 4.15 -21.13 -14.81
CA GLU A 373 3.49 -20.48 -15.97
C GLU A 373 2.14 -19.82 -15.61
N LYS A 374 1.45 -20.32 -14.59
CA LYS A 374 0.19 -19.77 -14.09
C LYS A 374 0.40 -18.73 -12.99
N ASP A 375 1.43 -18.92 -12.17
CA ASP A 375 1.92 -17.95 -11.18
C ASP A 375 2.26 -16.62 -11.88
N GLU A 376 3.20 -16.66 -12.84
CA GLU A 376 3.68 -15.48 -13.59
C GLU A 376 2.58 -14.84 -14.46
N MET A 377 1.68 -15.64 -15.04
CA MET A 377 0.55 -15.15 -15.84
C MET A 377 -0.44 -14.34 -15.01
N VAL A 378 -0.83 -14.86 -13.83
CA VAL A 378 -1.86 -14.24 -13.01
C VAL A 378 -1.29 -13.05 -12.23
N GLU A 379 -0.03 -13.11 -11.78
CA GLU A 379 0.68 -11.95 -11.24
C GLU A 379 0.80 -10.81 -12.27
N GLN A 380 1.15 -11.14 -13.52
CA GLN A 380 1.23 -10.14 -14.59
C GLN A 380 -0.13 -9.47 -14.87
N GLU A 381 -1.22 -10.24 -14.91
CA GLU A 381 -2.56 -9.66 -15.15
C GLU A 381 -3.10 -8.91 -13.90
N PHE A 382 -2.78 -9.35 -12.68
CA PHE A 382 -3.05 -8.60 -11.44
C PHE A 382 -2.43 -7.19 -11.48
N ASN A 383 -1.13 -7.09 -11.82
CA ASN A 383 -0.45 -5.80 -11.92
C ASN A 383 -1.06 -4.92 -13.02
N ARG A 384 -1.45 -5.52 -14.16
CA ARG A 384 -2.14 -4.82 -15.25
C ARG A 384 -3.56 -4.36 -14.90
N LEU A 385 -4.26 -5.07 -14.01
CA LEU A 385 -5.53 -4.63 -13.45
C LEU A 385 -5.34 -3.39 -12.55
N LEU A 386 -4.29 -3.36 -11.72
CA LEU A 386 -3.96 -2.17 -10.93
C LEU A 386 -3.61 -0.95 -11.82
N GLU A 387 -2.74 -1.12 -12.83
CA GLU A 387 -2.47 -0.08 -13.85
C GLU A 387 -3.77 0.47 -14.47
N ALA A 388 -4.70 -0.43 -14.84
CA ALA A 388 -5.98 -0.07 -15.43
C ALA A 388 -6.90 0.69 -14.44
N THR A 389 -6.89 0.36 -13.14
CA THR A 389 -7.62 1.15 -12.14
C THR A 389 -7.03 2.54 -11.93
N SER A 390 -5.70 2.69 -11.99
CA SER A 390 -5.06 4.01 -11.93
C SER A 390 -5.34 4.85 -13.18
N TYR A 391 -5.39 4.23 -14.37
CA TYR A 391 -5.87 4.88 -15.60
C TYR A 391 -7.33 5.35 -15.47
N LEU A 392 -8.22 4.48 -14.98
CA LEU A 392 -9.63 4.78 -14.74
C LEU A 392 -9.83 5.91 -13.72
N SER A 393 -8.98 5.96 -12.69
CA SER A 393 -8.92 7.02 -11.67
C SER A 393 -8.41 8.36 -12.21
N HIS A 394 -7.28 8.36 -12.94
CA HIS A 394 -6.53 9.57 -13.27
C HIS A 394 -6.80 10.14 -14.67
N GLN A 395 -7.22 9.32 -15.64
CA GLN A 395 -7.46 9.75 -17.03
C GLN A 395 -8.96 9.88 -17.35
N LEU A 396 -9.82 9.11 -16.68
CA LEU A 396 -11.28 9.13 -16.88
C LEU A 396 -12.06 9.74 -15.69
N ASP A 397 -11.34 10.18 -14.65
CA ASP A 397 -11.86 10.74 -13.39
C ASP A 397 -13.03 9.94 -12.76
N PHE A 398 -12.99 8.61 -12.85
CA PHE A 398 -14.01 7.68 -12.33
C PHE A 398 -13.95 7.55 -10.79
N ASN A 399 -13.94 8.67 -10.10
CA ASN A 399 -13.72 8.76 -8.65
C ASN A 399 -15.00 8.92 -7.84
N VAL A 400 -16.13 9.19 -8.50
CA VAL A 400 -17.46 9.28 -7.87
C VAL A 400 -18.48 8.48 -8.68
N LEU A 401 -19.19 7.57 -8.02
CA LEU A 401 -20.28 6.79 -8.59
C LEU A 401 -21.51 6.92 -7.67
N ASN A 402 -22.66 7.31 -8.23
CA ASN A 402 -23.92 7.47 -7.49
C ASN A 402 -23.77 8.33 -6.21
N ASN A 403 -23.08 9.47 -6.34
CA ASN A 403 -22.76 10.43 -5.26
C ASN A 403 -21.93 9.85 -4.09
N LYS A 404 -21.21 8.75 -4.30
CA LYS A 404 -20.26 8.15 -3.34
C LYS A 404 -18.86 8.09 -3.95
N PRO A 405 -17.78 8.20 -3.15
CA PRO A 405 -16.43 7.93 -3.66
C PRO A 405 -16.33 6.47 -4.13
N VAL A 406 -15.60 6.24 -5.23
CA VAL A 406 -15.32 4.91 -5.75
C VAL A 406 -14.17 4.28 -4.95
N SER A 407 -14.33 2.99 -4.62
CA SER A 407 -13.29 2.19 -3.97
C SER A 407 -12.45 1.40 -4.97
N LEU A 408 -11.22 1.03 -4.58
CA LEU A 408 -10.32 0.24 -5.43
C LEU A 408 -10.97 -1.10 -5.84
N GLY A 409 -11.66 -1.78 -4.93
CA GLY A 409 -12.40 -3.01 -5.23
C GLY A 409 -13.48 -2.83 -6.29
N GLN A 410 -14.23 -1.72 -6.26
CA GLN A 410 -15.23 -1.40 -7.28
C GLN A 410 -14.60 -1.09 -8.65
N ALA A 411 -13.43 -0.45 -8.67
CA ALA A 411 -12.70 -0.22 -9.91
C ALA A 411 -12.18 -1.53 -10.51
N LEU A 412 -11.64 -2.43 -9.69
CA LEU A 412 -11.20 -3.76 -10.11
C LEU A 412 -12.37 -4.59 -10.67
N GLU A 413 -13.54 -4.58 -10.02
CA GLU A 413 -14.76 -5.22 -10.53
C GLU A 413 -15.15 -4.67 -11.92
N VAL A 414 -15.16 -3.34 -12.09
CA VAL A 414 -15.49 -2.68 -13.38
C VAL A 414 -14.48 -3.03 -14.46
N VAL A 415 -13.18 -3.00 -14.17
CA VAL A 415 -12.14 -3.37 -15.16
C VAL A 415 -12.28 -4.84 -15.57
N ILE A 416 -12.44 -5.78 -14.62
CA ILE A 416 -12.61 -7.20 -14.93
C ILE A 416 -13.85 -7.43 -15.82
N GLN A 417 -14.98 -6.77 -15.52
CA GLN A 417 -16.20 -6.85 -16.33
C GLN A 417 -15.99 -6.30 -17.76
N LEU A 418 -15.17 -5.25 -17.93
CA LEU A 418 -14.82 -4.72 -19.25
C LEU A 418 -13.90 -5.68 -20.03
N GLN A 419 -12.98 -6.36 -19.36
CA GLN A 419 -12.13 -7.39 -19.98
C GLN A 419 -12.95 -8.62 -20.40
N GLU A 420 -13.86 -9.10 -19.55
CA GLU A 420 -14.81 -10.17 -19.87
C GLU A 420 -15.75 -9.79 -21.02
N LYS A 421 -16.20 -8.54 -21.10
CA LYS A 421 -16.97 -8.00 -22.23
C LYS A 421 -16.14 -8.01 -23.51
N HIS A 422 -14.90 -7.52 -23.48
CA HIS A 422 -14.03 -7.45 -24.66
C HIS A 422 -13.79 -8.83 -25.28
N VAL A 423 -13.56 -9.87 -24.46
CA VAL A 423 -13.44 -11.26 -24.95
C VAL A 423 -14.71 -11.71 -25.70
N LYS A 424 -15.90 -11.35 -25.21
CA LYS A 424 -17.17 -11.65 -25.89
C LYS A 424 -17.35 -10.84 -27.18
N ASP A 425 -16.94 -9.58 -27.19
CA ASP A 425 -16.98 -8.74 -28.40
C ASP A 425 -16.06 -9.30 -29.50
N GLU A 426 -14.84 -9.75 -29.16
CA GLU A 426 -13.91 -10.42 -30.08
C GLU A 426 -14.47 -11.74 -30.64
N GLN A 427 -15.04 -12.59 -29.78
CA GLN A 427 -15.74 -13.80 -30.20
C GLN A 427 -16.87 -13.48 -31.19
N ILE A 428 -17.70 -12.48 -30.87
CA ILE A 428 -18.81 -12.05 -31.73
C ILE A 428 -18.30 -11.50 -33.07
N GLU A 429 -17.17 -10.78 -33.11
CA GLU A 429 -16.58 -10.31 -34.37
C GLU A 429 -15.97 -11.46 -35.20
N HIS A 430 -15.29 -12.40 -34.56
CA HIS A 430 -14.74 -13.61 -35.20
C HIS A 430 -15.85 -14.45 -35.86
N TRP A 431 -16.90 -14.80 -35.13
CA TRP A 431 -18.03 -15.55 -35.70
C TRP A 431 -18.78 -14.76 -36.78
N LYS A 432 -18.85 -13.42 -36.71
CA LYS A 432 -19.38 -12.59 -37.81
C LYS A 432 -18.52 -12.65 -39.07
N LYS A 433 -17.18 -12.72 -38.95
CA LYS A 433 -16.27 -12.90 -40.10
C LYS A 433 -16.51 -14.26 -40.78
N ILE A 434 -16.67 -15.32 -39.99
CA ILE A 434 -17.03 -16.67 -40.45
C ILE A 434 -18.37 -16.66 -41.18
N VAL A 435 -19.45 -16.17 -40.55
CA VAL A 435 -20.80 -16.11 -41.15
C VAL A 435 -20.77 -15.31 -42.45
N LYS A 436 -20.11 -14.15 -42.49
CA LYS A 436 -19.98 -13.35 -43.72
C LYS A 436 -19.32 -14.14 -44.86
N THR A 437 -18.25 -14.88 -44.59
CA THR A 437 -17.59 -15.67 -45.65
C THR A 437 -18.35 -16.94 -46.01
N GLN A 438 -19.15 -17.51 -45.09
CA GLN A 438 -20.14 -18.53 -45.44
C GLN A 438 -21.28 -17.97 -46.31
N GLU A 439 -21.71 -16.72 -46.12
CA GLU A 439 -22.68 -16.04 -46.99
C GLU A 439 -22.10 -15.72 -48.38
N GLU A 440 -20.86 -15.22 -48.45
CA GLU A 440 -20.11 -15.03 -49.70
C GLU A 440 -19.99 -16.36 -50.49
N LEU A 441 -19.63 -17.45 -49.80
CA LEU A 441 -19.54 -18.79 -50.38
C LEU A 441 -20.91 -19.34 -50.81
N LYS A 442 -21.96 -19.14 -50.01
CA LYS A 442 -23.33 -19.53 -50.34
C LYS A 442 -23.83 -18.81 -51.59
N GLU A 443 -23.57 -17.52 -51.76
CA GLU A 443 -23.90 -16.82 -53.00
C GLU A 443 -23.14 -17.37 -54.20
N LEU A 444 -21.84 -17.63 -54.04
CA LEU A 444 -20.99 -18.19 -55.08
C LEU A 444 -21.48 -19.57 -55.53
N LEU A 445 -21.76 -20.48 -54.60
CA LEU A 445 -22.29 -21.81 -54.87
C LEU A 445 -23.66 -21.75 -55.58
N ASN A 446 -24.54 -20.81 -55.19
CA ASN A 446 -25.80 -20.59 -55.91
C ASN A 446 -25.56 -20.11 -57.37
N LYS A 447 -24.58 -19.23 -57.61
CA LYS A 447 -24.19 -18.82 -58.98
C LYS A 447 -23.64 -20.02 -59.77
N MET A 448 -22.77 -20.83 -59.18
CA MET A 448 -22.19 -22.04 -59.79
C MET A 448 -23.24 -23.10 -60.15
N VAL A 449 -24.21 -23.38 -59.26
CA VAL A 449 -25.30 -24.34 -59.54
C VAL A 449 -26.15 -23.87 -60.73
N ASN A 450 -26.54 -22.60 -60.76
CA ASN A 450 -27.31 -22.03 -61.86
C ASN A 450 -26.52 -22.01 -63.18
N LEU A 451 -25.22 -21.72 -63.13
CA LEU A 451 -24.33 -21.74 -64.29
C LEU A 451 -24.12 -23.16 -64.84
N LYS A 452 -23.99 -24.16 -63.95
CA LYS A 452 -23.85 -25.58 -64.30
C LYS A 452 -25.06 -26.14 -65.05
N GLU A 453 -26.28 -25.77 -64.65
CA GLU A 453 -27.49 -26.17 -65.38
C GLU A 453 -27.58 -25.49 -66.76
N LYS A 454 -27.15 -24.21 -66.90
CA LYS A 454 -27.02 -23.57 -68.22
C LYS A 454 -25.99 -24.28 -69.10
N ILE A 455 -24.83 -24.63 -68.57
CA ILE A 455 -23.77 -25.39 -69.28
C ILE A 455 -24.31 -26.73 -69.79
N LYS A 456 -25.06 -27.44 -68.94
CA LYS A 456 -25.70 -28.73 -69.25
C LYS A 456 -26.76 -28.62 -70.35
N GLU A 457 -27.65 -27.62 -70.29
CA GLU A 457 -28.64 -27.35 -71.36
C GLU A 457 -27.93 -26.97 -72.68
N LEU A 458 -26.96 -26.07 -72.61
CA LEU A 458 -26.23 -25.57 -73.78
C LEU A 458 -25.34 -26.64 -74.43
N HIS A 459 -24.79 -27.57 -73.64
CA HIS A 459 -24.07 -28.74 -74.12
C HIS A 459 -25.00 -29.70 -74.87
N GLN A 460 -26.22 -29.93 -74.37
CA GLN A 460 -27.22 -30.74 -75.07
C GLN A 460 -27.61 -30.10 -76.42
N GLN A 461 -27.86 -28.78 -76.44
CA GLN A 461 -28.12 -28.04 -77.70
C GLN A 461 -26.93 -28.08 -78.68
N TYR A 462 -25.69 -27.98 -78.18
CA TYR A 462 -24.47 -28.13 -78.97
C TYR A 462 -24.36 -29.54 -79.58
N LYS A 463 -24.69 -30.57 -78.80
CA LYS A 463 -24.67 -31.98 -79.24
C LYS A 463 -25.70 -32.23 -80.33
N GLU A 464 -26.96 -31.81 -80.12
CA GLU A 464 -28.04 -31.92 -81.11
C GLU A 464 -27.68 -31.21 -82.42
N ALA A 465 -27.15 -29.98 -82.34
CA ALA A 465 -26.65 -29.27 -83.51
C ALA A 465 -25.49 -30.03 -84.19
N SER A 466 -24.61 -30.67 -83.41
CA SER A 466 -23.45 -31.41 -83.93
C SER A 466 -23.81 -32.72 -84.63
N GLU A 467 -24.92 -33.37 -84.25
CA GLU A 467 -25.38 -34.65 -84.83
C GLU A 467 -25.84 -34.54 -86.30
N VAL A 468 -26.17 -33.33 -86.79
CA VAL A 468 -26.52 -33.05 -88.20
C VAL A 468 -25.30 -33.27 -89.13
N LYS A 469 -25.13 -34.48 -89.66
CA LYS A 469 -23.89 -34.88 -90.37
C LYS A 469 -23.56 -33.98 -91.58
N PRO A 470 -22.26 -33.68 -91.84
CA PRO A 470 -21.83 -32.97 -93.05
C PRO A 470 -22.14 -33.72 -94.36
N PRO A 471 -22.30 -33.02 -95.50
CA PRO A 471 -22.24 -31.56 -95.65
C PRO A 471 -23.48 -30.85 -95.07
N ARG A 472 -23.26 -29.72 -94.41
CA ARG A 472 -24.29 -28.86 -93.80
C ARG A 472 -24.37 -27.53 -94.57
N ASP A 473 -25.46 -26.79 -94.43
CA ASP A 473 -25.48 -25.38 -94.82
C ASP A 473 -24.73 -24.48 -93.81
N ILE A 474 -24.50 -23.23 -94.20
CA ILE A 474 -23.72 -22.27 -93.41
C ILE A 474 -24.43 -21.88 -92.09
N THR A 475 -25.75 -21.95 -92.02
CA THR A 475 -26.53 -21.68 -90.80
C THR A 475 -26.42 -22.82 -89.78
N ALA A 476 -26.42 -24.07 -90.23
CA ALA A 476 -26.17 -25.23 -89.39
C ALA A 476 -24.72 -25.30 -88.88
N GLU A 477 -23.73 -24.98 -89.72
CA GLU A 477 -22.33 -24.87 -89.28
C GLU A 477 -22.14 -23.69 -88.31
N PHE A 478 -22.74 -22.53 -88.57
CA PHE A 478 -22.75 -21.40 -87.64
C PHE A 478 -23.37 -21.74 -86.29
N LEU A 479 -24.47 -22.49 -86.26
CA LEU A 479 -25.12 -22.92 -85.02
C LEU A 479 -24.17 -23.76 -84.15
N VAL A 480 -23.46 -24.73 -84.75
CA VAL A 480 -22.44 -25.55 -84.05
C VAL A 480 -21.32 -24.66 -83.50
N LYS A 481 -20.78 -23.73 -84.31
CA LYS A 481 -19.71 -22.82 -83.88
C LYS A 481 -20.15 -21.86 -82.78
N SER A 482 -21.36 -21.29 -82.86
CA SER A 482 -21.91 -20.41 -81.82
C SER A 482 -22.09 -21.18 -80.52
N LYS A 483 -22.78 -22.32 -80.55
CA LYS A 483 -23.03 -23.13 -79.35
C LYS A 483 -21.73 -23.63 -78.71
N HIS A 484 -20.70 -23.95 -79.50
CA HIS A 484 -19.36 -24.24 -78.97
C HIS A 484 -18.73 -23.00 -78.31
N ARG A 485 -18.74 -21.82 -78.95
CA ARG A 485 -18.23 -20.57 -78.35
C ARG A 485 -18.91 -20.29 -77.01
N ASP A 486 -20.24 -20.35 -77.00
CA ASP A 486 -21.08 -20.02 -75.86
C ASP A 486 -20.82 -21.00 -74.71
N LEU A 487 -20.69 -22.30 -75.02
CA LEU A 487 -20.35 -23.33 -74.04
C LEU A 487 -18.95 -23.12 -73.45
N THR A 488 -17.94 -22.83 -74.28
CA THR A 488 -16.58 -22.54 -73.82
C THR A 488 -16.53 -21.29 -72.93
N ALA A 489 -17.35 -20.27 -73.24
CA ALA A 489 -17.44 -19.06 -72.42
C ALA A 489 -18.05 -19.35 -71.03
N LEU A 490 -19.16 -20.08 -70.96
CA LEU A 490 -19.78 -20.44 -69.68
C LEU A 490 -18.90 -21.39 -68.85
N CYS A 491 -18.17 -22.32 -69.48
CA CYS A 491 -17.21 -23.16 -68.75
C CYS A 491 -16.09 -22.32 -68.12
N LYS A 492 -15.52 -21.34 -68.86
CA LYS A 492 -14.49 -20.45 -68.30
C LYS A 492 -15.02 -19.59 -67.14
N GLU A 493 -16.26 -19.11 -67.22
CA GLU A 493 -16.93 -18.44 -66.11
C GLU A 493 -17.07 -19.39 -64.90
N TYR A 494 -17.44 -20.65 -65.11
CA TYR A 494 -17.56 -21.65 -64.05
C TYR A 494 -16.21 -21.97 -63.38
N ASP A 495 -15.13 -22.07 -64.17
CA ASP A 495 -13.77 -22.31 -63.68
C ASP A 495 -13.27 -21.13 -62.81
N GLU A 496 -13.57 -19.88 -63.20
CA GLU A 496 -13.27 -18.67 -62.41
C GLU A 496 -14.05 -18.61 -61.08
N LEU A 497 -15.32 -19.05 -61.08
CA LEU A 497 -16.08 -19.22 -59.84
C LEU A 497 -15.50 -20.36 -58.97
N ALA A 498 -15.03 -21.47 -59.57
CA ALA A 498 -14.42 -22.58 -58.83
C ALA A 498 -13.08 -22.19 -58.18
N GLU A 499 -12.24 -21.39 -58.85
CA GLU A 499 -11.02 -20.82 -58.25
C GLU A 499 -11.37 -19.88 -57.08
N THR A 500 -12.48 -19.15 -57.19
CA THR A 500 -13.01 -18.30 -56.10
C THR A 500 -13.55 -19.12 -54.93
N GLN A 501 -14.15 -20.29 -55.21
CA GLN A 501 -14.68 -21.20 -54.19
C GLN A 501 -13.56 -21.69 -53.26
N GLY A 502 -12.46 -22.20 -53.83
CA GLY A 502 -11.33 -22.69 -53.06
C GLY A 502 -10.73 -21.62 -52.13
N LYS A 503 -10.64 -20.37 -52.58
CA LYS A 503 -10.14 -19.24 -51.77
C LYS A 503 -11.06 -18.89 -50.60
N LEU A 504 -12.38 -19.02 -50.75
CA LEU A 504 -13.32 -18.81 -49.66
C LEU A 504 -13.33 -19.99 -48.68
N GLU A 505 -13.14 -21.22 -49.16
CA GLU A 505 -13.03 -22.42 -48.33
C GLU A 505 -11.71 -22.46 -47.53
N GLU A 506 -10.58 -22.07 -48.13
CA GLU A 506 -9.29 -21.91 -47.45
C GLU A 506 -9.36 -20.84 -46.34
N LYS A 507 -9.91 -19.67 -46.65
CA LYS A 507 -10.15 -18.58 -45.69
C LYS A 507 -11.11 -18.98 -44.56
N LEU A 508 -12.11 -19.82 -44.85
CA LEU A 508 -13.02 -20.34 -43.84
C LEU A 508 -12.28 -21.27 -42.86
N GLN A 509 -11.44 -22.17 -43.37
CA GLN A 509 -10.57 -23.03 -42.57
C GLN A 509 -9.56 -22.23 -41.74
N GLU A 510 -8.99 -21.15 -42.29
CA GLU A 510 -8.09 -20.24 -41.56
C GLU A 510 -8.81 -19.61 -40.34
N LEU A 511 -10.04 -19.13 -40.52
CA LEU A 511 -10.83 -18.55 -39.44
C LEU A 511 -11.26 -19.59 -38.40
N GLU A 512 -11.73 -20.76 -38.83
CA GLU A 512 -12.18 -21.85 -37.95
C GLU A 512 -11.01 -22.47 -37.15
N ALA A 513 -9.79 -22.48 -37.70
CA ALA A 513 -8.59 -22.95 -37.01
C ALA A 513 -8.00 -21.96 -35.99
N ASN A 514 -8.36 -20.66 -36.07
CA ASN A 514 -7.82 -19.60 -35.23
C ASN A 514 -8.93 -18.85 -34.45
N PRO A 515 -9.61 -19.49 -33.49
CA PRO A 515 -10.56 -18.82 -32.61
C PRO A 515 -9.83 -17.87 -31.62
N PRO A 516 -10.49 -16.77 -31.19
CA PRO A 516 -10.01 -15.94 -30.08
C PRO A 516 -10.14 -16.69 -28.74
N SER A 517 -9.63 -16.10 -27.66
CA SER A 517 -9.75 -16.64 -26.29
C SER A 517 -11.19 -16.98 -25.92
N ASP A 518 -11.41 -18.16 -25.33
CA ASP A 518 -12.73 -18.63 -24.87
C ASP A 518 -13.21 -17.91 -23.60
N VAL A 519 -12.29 -17.64 -22.67
CA VAL A 519 -12.51 -16.90 -21.42
C VAL A 519 -11.40 -15.89 -21.17
N TYR A 520 -11.69 -14.86 -20.37
CA TYR A 520 -10.67 -13.93 -19.85
C TYR A 520 -9.81 -14.61 -18.78
N LEU A 521 -10.46 -15.19 -17.78
CA LEU A 521 -9.86 -15.98 -16.70
C LEU A 521 -10.72 -17.23 -16.47
N SER A 522 -10.10 -18.40 -16.27
CA SER A 522 -10.83 -19.58 -15.78
C SER A 522 -11.10 -19.46 -14.27
N SER A 523 -11.99 -20.30 -13.72
CA SER A 523 -12.27 -20.30 -12.27
C SER A 523 -11.03 -20.56 -11.40
N ARG A 524 -10.04 -21.30 -11.91
CA ARG A 524 -8.76 -21.57 -11.23
C ARG A 524 -7.83 -20.36 -11.30
N ASP A 525 -7.79 -19.67 -12.44
CA ASP A 525 -7.01 -18.44 -12.60
C ASP A 525 -7.57 -17.32 -11.71
N ARG A 526 -8.91 -17.23 -11.61
CA ARG A 526 -9.59 -16.30 -10.71
C ARG A 526 -9.26 -16.57 -9.24
N GLN A 527 -9.19 -17.84 -8.81
CA GLN A 527 -8.78 -18.20 -7.44
C GLN A 527 -7.33 -17.79 -7.12
N ILE A 528 -6.42 -17.85 -8.09
CA ILE A 528 -5.05 -17.35 -7.93
C ILE A 528 -5.06 -15.82 -7.89
N LEU A 529 -5.85 -15.14 -8.73
CA LEU A 529 -5.99 -13.69 -8.73
C LEU A 529 -6.56 -13.16 -7.40
N ASP A 530 -7.53 -13.87 -6.81
CA ASP A 530 -8.09 -13.56 -5.50
C ASP A 530 -7.05 -13.72 -4.36
N TRP A 531 -5.99 -14.52 -4.55
CA TRP A 531 -4.85 -14.54 -3.62
C TRP A 531 -4.01 -13.25 -3.70
N HIS A 532 -3.76 -12.71 -4.91
CA HIS A 532 -3.06 -11.42 -5.06
C HIS A 532 -3.90 -10.27 -4.48
N PHE A 533 -5.23 -10.29 -4.66
CA PHE A 533 -6.13 -9.35 -3.98
C PHE A 533 -6.05 -9.50 -2.45
N ALA A 534 -6.06 -10.72 -1.91
CA ALA A 534 -5.91 -10.95 -0.47
C ALA A 534 -4.54 -10.49 0.08
N ASN A 535 -3.47 -10.59 -0.72
CA ASN A 535 -2.14 -10.05 -0.37
C ASN A 535 -2.14 -8.51 -0.33
N LEU A 536 -2.88 -7.86 -1.24
CA LEU A 536 -3.08 -6.41 -1.24
C LEU A 536 -3.95 -5.94 -0.06
N GLU A 537 -4.99 -6.70 0.31
CA GLU A 537 -5.79 -6.48 1.53
C GLU A 537 -4.97 -6.69 2.80
N PHE A 538 -4.02 -7.62 2.79
CA PHE A 538 -3.05 -7.83 3.88
C PHE A 538 -2.11 -6.63 4.04
N ALA A 539 -1.52 -6.13 2.94
CA ALA A 539 -0.64 -4.95 2.95
C ALA A 539 -1.36 -3.70 3.49
N ASN A 540 -2.61 -3.49 3.06
CA ASN A 540 -3.46 -2.37 3.49
C ASN A 540 -4.19 -2.60 4.83
N ALA A 541 -4.14 -3.82 5.37
CA ALA A 541 -4.90 -4.28 6.54
C ALA A 541 -6.43 -4.03 6.50
N THR A 542 -7.03 -3.91 5.31
CA THR A 542 -8.46 -3.62 5.11
C THR A 542 -8.95 -4.12 3.74
N PRO A 543 -10.25 -4.46 3.56
CA PRO A 543 -10.76 -4.94 2.29
C PRO A 543 -10.69 -3.90 1.15
N LEU A 544 -10.45 -4.33 -0.10
CA LEU A 544 -10.28 -3.42 -1.25
C LEU A 544 -11.50 -2.55 -1.52
N SER A 545 -12.69 -3.00 -1.10
CA SER A 545 -13.95 -2.23 -1.15
C SER A 545 -14.01 -1.04 -0.18
N THR A 546 -12.98 -0.83 0.64
CA THR A 546 -12.86 0.29 1.59
C THR A 546 -11.76 1.28 1.23
N LEU A 547 -10.79 0.89 0.39
CA LEU A 547 -9.70 1.74 -0.07
C LEU A 547 -10.18 2.77 -1.08
N SER A 548 -9.74 4.03 -0.95
CA SER A 548 -10.08 5.09 -1.89
C SER A 548 -9.33 4.91 -3.21
N LEU A 549 -10.05 4.78 -4.33
CA LEU A 549 -9.45 4.58 -5.65
C LEU A 549 -8.37 5.63 -6.03
N LYS A 550 -8.48 6.85 -5.51
CA LYS A 550 -7.59 7.97 -5.86
C LYS A 550 -6.39 8.15 -4.93
N HIS A 551 -6.43 7.52 -3.75
CA HIS A 551 -5.62 7.91 -2.59
C HIS A 551 -5.25 6.74 -1.67
N TRP A 552 -5.20 5.50 -2.17
CA TRP A 552 -4.78 4.33 -1.37
C TRP A 552 -3.25 4.13 -1.42
N ASP A 553 -2.67 4.56 -2.54
CA ASP A 553 -1.29 4.53 -3.02
C ASP A 553 -0.56 5.88 -2.83
N GLN A 554 -1.10 6.76 -1.98
CA GLN A 554 -0.65 8.16 -1.85
C GLN A 554 0.67 8.37 -1.09
N ASP A 555 1.30 7.28 -0.63
CA ASP A 555 2.60 7.28 0.04
C ASP A 555 3.68 6.43 -0.67
N ASP A 556 3.34 5.77 -1.78
CA ASP A 556 4.28 5.02 -2.64
C ASP A 556 5.44 5.91 -3.15
N ASP A 557 5.15 7.18 -3.46
CA ASP A 557 6.12 8.25 -3.81
C ASP A 557 7.24 8.47 -2.76
N PHE A 558 7.10 7.87 -1.56
CA PHE A 558 8.00 8.04 -0.41
C PHE A 558 8.61 6.72 0.10
N GLU A 559 8.46 5.61 -0.61
CA GLU A 559 9.05 4.31 -0.25
C GLU A 559 10.58 4.38 -0.06
N PHE A 560 11.10 3.53 0.84
CA PHE A 560 12.52 3.49 1.20
C PHE A 560 13.29 2.45 0.38
N THR A 561 14.50 2.79 -0.07
CA THR A 561 15.33 1.90 -0.89
C THR A 561 15.91 0.73 -0.09
N GLY A 562 16.17 -0.37 -0.80
CA GLY A 562 16.79 -1.59 -0.30
C GLY A 562 15.79 -2.65 0.20
N SER A 563 16.23 -3.91 0.22
CA SER A 563 15.36 -5.06 0.49
C SER A 563 14.69 -5.01 1.87
N HIS A 564 13.43 -5.46 1.97
CA HIS A 564 12.69 -5.56 3.23
C HIS A 564 13.35 -6.53 4.23
N LEU A 565 13.36 -6.18 5.51
CA LEU A 565 14.03 -6.95 6.57
C LEU A 565 13.09 -7.29 7.74
N THR A 566 13.31 -8.43 8.39
CA THR A 566 12.63 -8.80 9.65
C THR A 566 13.54 -8.54 10.86
N VAL A 567 12.94 -8.26 12.03
CA VAL A 567 13.69 -8.12 13.31
C VAL A 567 13.67 -9.46 14.05
N ARG A 568 14.66 -10.32 13.81
CA ARG A 568 14.68 -11.73 14.29
C ARG A 568 14.62 -11.88 15.80
N ASN A 569 15.23 -10.96 16.55
CA ASN A 569 15.17 -10.96 18.02
C ASN A 569 13.92 -10.27 18.60
N GLY A 570 12.95 -9.90 17.76
CA GLY A 570 11.64 -9.42 18.12
C GLY A 570 11.59 -7.92 18.38
N TYR A 571 10.75 -7.22 17.61
CA TYR A 571 10.73 -5.76 17.44
C TYR A 571 10.51 -4.99 18.75
N SER A 572 9.95 -5.60 19.80
CA SER A 572 9.86 -5.01 21.16
C SER A 572 11.19 -4.51 21.72
N CYS A 573 12.35 -4.97 21.22
CA CYS A 573 13.66 -4.42 21.58
C CYS A 573 13.72 -2.89 21.40
N VAL A 574 13.10 -2.34 20.35
CA VAL A 574 13.10 -0.90 20.04
C VAL A 574 12.34 -0.06 21.09
N PRO A 575 11.02 -0.26 21.32
CA PRO A 575 10.29 0.54 22.31
C PRO A 575 10.76 0.28 23.75
N VAL A 576 11.26 -0.91 24.08
CA VAL A 576 11.85 -1.18 25.41
C VAL A 576 13.14 -0.37 25.61
N ALA A 577 14.01 -0.28 24.59
CA ALA A 577 15.21 0.54 24.68
C ALA A 577 14.88 2.05 24.70
N LEU A 578 13.91 2.51 23.88
CA LEU A 578 13.46 3.91 23.90
C LEU A 578 12.83 4.32 25.25
N ALA A 579 12.21 3.38 25.96
CA ALA A 579 11.61 3.60 27.28
C ALA A 579 12.63 3.81 28.42
N GLU A 580 13.91 3.45 28.22
CA GLU A 580 14.96 3.66 29.22
C GLU A 580 15.07 5.15 29.59
N GLY A 581 15.05 5.45 30.90
CA GLY A 581 15.18 6.81 31.44
C GLY A 581 13.89 7.66 31.42
N LEU A 582 12.76 7.13 30.92
CA LEU A 582 11.48 7.85 30.87
C LEU A 582 10.58 7.55 32.09
N ASP A 583 9.78 8.54 32.49
CA ASP A 583 8.74 8.37 33.52
C ASP A 583 7.44 7.84 32.89
N ILE A 584 7.23 6.52 32.95
CA ILE A 584 6.09 5.84 32.33
C ILE A 584 5.15 5.30 33.42
N LYS A 585 3.87 5.67 33.37
CA LYS A 585 2.80 5.12 34.20
C LYS A 585 2.01 4.09 33.38
N LEU A 586 2.43 2.82 33.48
CA LEU A 586 1.69 1.67 32.95
C LEU A 586 0.35 1.47 33.68
N ASN A 587 -0.55 0.67 33.11
CA ASN A 587 -1.89 0.36 33.63
C ASN A 587 -2.76 1.60 33.96
N THR A 588 -2.46 2.75 33.36
CA THR A 588 -3.06 4.06 33.61
C THR A 588 -3.91 4.48 32.41
N ALA A 589 -5.08 3.85 32.27
CA ALA A 589 -6.01 4.13 31.17
C ALA A 589 -6.68 5.51 31.31
N VAL A 590 -6.28 6.47 30.47
CA VAL A 590 -6.91 7.80 30.38
C VAL A 590 -8.37 7.67 29.94
N ARG A 591 -9.28 8.33 30.65
CA ARG A 591 -10.74 8.16 30.46
C ARG A 591 -11.43 9.20 29.60
N GLN A 592 -10.88 10.42 29.47
CA GLN A 592 -11.53 11.48 28.70
C GLN A 592 -10.54 12.50 28.13
N VAL A 593 -10.43 12.51 26.80
CA VAL A 593 -10.05 13.65 25.96
C VAL A 593 -11.08 13.65 24.83
N ARG A 594 -11.64 14.81 24.43
CA ARG A 594 -12.75 14.88 23.46
C ARG A 594 -12.48 15.88 22.35
N TYR A 595 -12.41 15.36 21.12
CA TYR A 595 -12.59 16.06 19.85
C TYR A 595 -12.85 14.97 18.78
N THR A 596 -13.25 15.35 17.56
CA THR A 596 -13.51 14.42 16.44
C THR A 596 -13.16 15.09 15.12
N ALA A 597 -12.54 14.34 14.21
CA ALA A 597 -12.45 14.64 12.78
C ALA A 597 -13.20 13.56 11.99
N SER A 598 -13.55 13.83 10.73
CA SER A 598 -14.30 12.91 9.86
C SER A 598 -13.93 13.14 8.40
N GLY A 599 -13.10 12.24 7.85
CA GLY A 599 -12.58 12.28 6.49
C GLY A 599 -11.67 11.08 6.22
N SER A 600 -11.18 10.95 4.98
CA SER A 600 -10.33 9.84 4.53
C SER A 600 -9.54 10.23 3.27
N SER A 601 -8.70 11.26 3.38
CA SER A 601 -7.84 11.79 2.33
C SER A 601 -6.44 12.12 2.88
N GLY A 602 -5.47 12.37 1.99
CA GLY A 602 -4.12 12.81 2.40
C GLY A 602 -4.11 14.06 3.29
N ASN A 603 -5.08 14.96 3.09
CA ASN A 603 -5.24 16.18 3.91
C ASN A 603 -5.81 15.89 5.31
N ASP A 604 -6.48 14.74 5.52
CA ASP A 604 -7.01 14.38 6.84
C ASP A 604 -5.91 13.96 7.81
N TYR A 605 -4.79 13.40 7.33
CA TYR A 605 -3.57 13.22 8.13
C TYR A 605 -3.03 14.56 8.64
N ASP A 606 -2.98 15.57 7.77
CA ASP A 606 -2.52 16.92 8.11
C ASP A 606 -3.48 17.61 9.09
N LEU A 607 -4.80 17.47 8.90
CA LEU A 607 -5.83 17.98 9.82
C LEU A 607 -5.77 17.29 11.19
N MET A 608 -5.62 15.96 11.23
CA MET A 608 -5.44 15.20 12.48
C MET A 608 -4.14 15.57 13.21
N ALA A 609 -3.14 16.09 12.51
CA ALA A 609 -1.87 16.55 13.08
C ALA A 609 -1.88 18.01 13.58
N GLN A 610 -3.01 18.75 13.48
CA GLN A 610 -3.06 20.15 13.90
C GLN A 610 -3.18 20.32 15.44
N PRO A 611 -2.38 21.19 16.08
CA PRO A 611 -2.53 21.49 17.49
C PRO A 611 -3.84 22.21 17.81
N ILE A 612 -4.48 21.86 18.93
CA ILE A 612 -5.73 22.50 19.38
C ILE A 612 -5.44 23.54 20.46
N THR A 613 -5.99 24.74 20.22
CA THR A 613 -5.97 25.89 21.12
C THR A 613 -7.26 25.98 21.95
N PRO A 614 -7.21 26.18 23.28
CA PRO A 614 -8.42 26.32 24.09
C PRO A 614 -9.04 27.72 23.99
N GLY A 615 -10.35 27.76 23.72
CA GLY A 615 -11.18 28.97 23.81
C GLY A 615 -11.33 29.75 22.49
N PRO A 616 -12.31 30.66 22.40
CA PRO A 616 -12.51 31.51 21.23
C PRO A 616 -11.39 32.56 21.12
N SER A 617 -10.98 32.90 19.90
CA SER A 617 -10.06 33.99 19.62
C SER A 617 -10.74 35.34 19.87
N ILE A 618 -10.43 35.98 21.00
CA ILE A 618 -10.95 37.31 21.35
C ILE A 618 -10.13 38.39 20.61
N PRO A 619 -10.74 39.25 19.76
CA PRO A 619 -10.02 40.33 19.10
C PRO A 619 -9.33 41.26 20.10
N GLY A 620 -8.03 41.50 19.89
CA GLY A 620 -7.20 42.34 20.78
C GLY A 620 -6.60 41.62 22.00
N ALA A 621 -6.96 40.37 22.27
CA ALA A 621 -6.26 39.54 23.25
C ALA A 621 -5.01 38.87 22.65
N PRO A 622 -4.00 38.48 23.45
CA PRO A 622 -2.93 37.60 22.99
C PRO A 622 -3.52 36.28 22.46
N GLN A 623 -3.03 35.79 21.33
CA GLN A 623 -3.49 34.53 20.76
C GLN A 623 -3.27 33.37 21.76
N PRO A 624 -4.30 32.58 22.09
CA PRO A 624 -4.15 31.54 23.09
C PRO A 624 -3.20 30.43 22.61
N ILE A 625 -2.35 29.95 23.52
CA ILE A 625 -1.29 28.98 23.24
C ILE A 625 -1.90 27.58 23.02
N PRO A 626 -1.55 26.85 21.95
CA PRO A 626 -1.97 25.46 21.75
C PRO A 626 -1.62 24.55 22.93
N ARG A 627 -2.54 23.66 23.33
CA ARG A 627 -2.40 22.81 24.52
C ARG A 627 -2.54 21.31 24.27
N LEU A 628 -3.08 20.91 23.13
CA LEU A 628 -3.22 19.52 22.74
C LEU A 628 -2.58 19.32 21.36
N PHE A 629 -1.78 18.27 21.23
CA PHE A 629 -0.90 18.00 20.09
C PHE A 629 -1.00 16.50 19.75
N PHE A 630 -0.79 16.13 18.48
CA PHE A 630 -1.09 14.78 17.99
C PHE A 630 0.08 14.13 17.24
N ALA A 631 0.48 12.95 17.71
CA ALA A 631 1.54 12.12 17.16
C ALA A 631 1.12 10.65 17.11
N GLY A 632 1.62 9.93 16.11
CA GLY A 632 1.20 8.57 15.76
C GLY A 632 1.22 8.38 14.25
N GLU A 633 1.21 7.13 13.78
CA GLU A 633 1.22 6.81 12.33
C GLU A 633 0.08 7.51 11.57
N HIS A 634 -1.10 7.66 12.17
CA HIS A 634 -2.27 8.33 11.60
C HIS A 634 -2.17 9.87 11.60
N THR A 635 -0.98 10.43 11.80
CA THR A 635 -0.73 11.87 11.82
C THR A 635 0.43 12.27 10.90
N ILE A 636 0.91 11.38 10.02
CA ILE A 636 2.02 11.66 9.10
C ILE A 636 1.67 11.13 7.70
N ARG A 637 1.33 12.07 6.82
CA ARG A 637 0.78 11.82 5.48
C ARG A 637 1.65 10.92 4.58
N ASN A 638 2.97 11.11 4.61
CA ASN A 638 3.92 10.45 3.72
C ASN A 638 4.44 9.10 4.25
N TYR A 639 4.07 8.74 5.49
CA TYR A 639 4.51 7.51 6.16
C TYR A 639 3.42 6.97 7.10
N PRO A 640 2.16 6.80 6.66
CA PRO A 640 1.08 6.28 7.48
C PRO A 640 1.33 4.81 7.88
N ALA A 641 0.46 4.26 8.72
CA ALA A 641 0.45 2.85 9.18
C ALA A 641 1.75 2.26 9.82
N THR A 642 2.89 2.94 9.76
CA THR A 642 4.22 2.35 10.00
C THR A 642 4.88 2.73 11.33
N VAL A 643 5.86 1.93 11.75
CA VAL A 643 6.71 2.21 12.91
C VAL A 643 7.58 3.45 12.69
N HIS A 644 8.13 3.64 11.49
CA HIS A 644 8.98 4.79 11.17
C HIS A 644 8.15 6.08 11.07
N GLY A 645 6.91 6.04 10.57
CA GLY A 645 5.99 7.16 10.62
C GLY A 645 5.58 7.52 12.06
N ALA A 646 5.27 6.52 12.88
CA ALA A 646 5.06 6.72 14.31
C ALA A 646 6.29 7.39 14.97
N LEU A 647 7.50 6.93 14.68
CA LEU A 647 8.74 7.55 15.17
C LEU A 647 8.84 9.03 14.75
N LEU A 648 8.74 9.32 13.45
CA LEU A 648 8.88 10.66 12.88
C LEU A 648 7.83 11.65 13.41
N SER A 649 6.55 11.23 13.51
CA SER A 649 5.49 12.08 14.09
C SER A 649 5.75 12.41 15.57
N GLY A 650 6.37 11.51 16.33
CA GLY A 650 6.82 11.78 17.70
C GLY A 650 7.92 12.84 17.77
N LEU A 651 8.92 12.75 16.87
CA LEU A 651 10.00 13.75 16.77
C LEU A 651 9.43 15.13 16.37
N ARG A 652 8.50 15.17 15.41
CA ARG A 652 7.83 16.38 14.93
C ARG A 652 7.08 17.12 16.04
N GLU A 653 6.20 16.44 16.79
CA GLU A 653 5.48 17.10 17.88
C GLU A 653 6.41 17.51 19.02
N ALA A 654 7.47 16.76 19.31
CA ALA A 654 8.46 17.18 20.30
C ALA A 654 9.18 18.48 19.90
N GLY A 655 9.57 18.62 18.63
CA GLY A 655 10.12 19.87 18.10
C GLY A 655 9.13 21.02 18.23
N ARG A 656 7.90 20.82 17.76
CA ARG A 656 6.81 21.80 17.79
C ARG A 656 6.44 22.26 19.21
N ILE A 657 6.36 21.34 20.18
CA ILE A 657 6.11 21.63 21.59
C ILE A 657 7.30 22.39 22.20
N ALA A 658 8.53 21.99 21.89
CA ALA A 658 9.72 22.69 22.36
C ALA A 658 9.83 24.11 21.80
N ASP A 659 9.51 24.33 20.52
CA ASP A 659 9.42 25.67 19.93
C ASP A 659 8.38 26.53 20.66
N GLN A 660 7.21 25.96 20.95
CA GLN A 660 6.10 26.66 21.59
C GLN A 660 6.35 27.02 23.07
N PHE A 661 7.13 26.23 23.81
CA PHE A 661 7.30 26.40 25.27
C PHE A 661 8.73 26.72 25.73
N LEU A 662 9.75 26.54 24.88
CA LEU A 662 11.15 26.91 25.14
C LEU A 662 11.67 27.99 24.19
N GLY A 663 10.99 28.23 23.07
CA GLY A 663 11.37 29.19 22.03
C GLY A 663 12.30 28.60 20.98
N ALA A 664 12.24 29.19 19.77
CA ALA A 664 12.99 28.79 18.58
C ALA A 664 14.14 29.78 18.29
N MET A 665 15.15 29.84 19.14
CA MET A 665 16.23 30.85 19.07
C MET A 665 17.01 30.87 17.73
N TYR A 666 16.93 29.80 16.95
CA TYR A 666 17.57 29.69 15.63
C TYR A 666 16.83 30.47 14.51
N THR A 667 15.61 30.96 14.73
CA THR A 667 14.86 31.72 13.71
C THR A 667 15.20 33.21 13.69
N LEU A 668 15.99 33.69 14.66
CA LEU A 668 16.39 35.09 14.72
C LEU A 668 17.52 35.37 13.70
N PRO A 669 17.33 36.30 12.74
CA PRO A 669 18.42 36.74 11.89
C PRO A 669 19.43 37.56 12.71
N ARG A 670 20.62 37.75 12.13
CA ARG A 670 21.72 38.53 12.73
C ARG A 670 21.23 39.93 13.14
N GLN A 671 21.31 40.27 14.43
CA GLN A 671 21.16 41.67 14.86
C GLN A 671 22.22 42.52 14.14
N ALA A 672 21.78 43.56 13.43
CA ALA A 672 22.69 44.49 12.77
C ALA A 672 23.52 45.22 13.84
N THR A 673 24.83 45.00 13.85
CA THR A 673 25.77 45.67 14.76
C THR A 673 25.70 47.18 14.54
N PRO A 674 25.41 48.00 15.57
CA PRO A 674 25.31 49.44 15.39
C PRO A 674 26.65 50.06 14.97
N GLY A 675 26.68 50.65 13.77
CA GLY A 675 27.67 51.65 13.36
C GLY A 675 29.15 51.22 13.32
N VAL A 676 29.60 50.70 12.18
CA VAL A 676 30.93 51.07 11.67
C VAL A 676 30.72 52.23 10.70
N PRO A 677 31.24 53.44 10.95
CA PRO A 677 31.08 54.55 10.03
C PRO A 677 31.86 54.28 8.75
N ALA A 678 31.26 54.57 7.59
CA ALA A 678 31.94 54.47 6.30
C ALA A 678 33.14 55.42 6.29
N GLN A 679 34.34 54.89 6.05
CA GLN A 679 35.53 55.72 5.84
C GLN A 679 35.32 56.56 4.58
N GLN A 680 35.45 57.88 4.73
CA GLN A 680 35.44 58.79 3.60
C GLN A 680 36.68 58.53 2.73
N SER A 681 36.46 58.22 1.45
CA SER A 681 37.53 58.23 0.45
C SER A 681 38.10 59.65 0.34
N PRO A 682 39.42 59.86 0.50
CA PRO A 682 40.01 61.18 0.34
C PRO A 682 39.89 61.64 -1.11
N SER A 683 39.59 62.92 -1.32
CA SER A 683 39.43 63.52 -2.64
C SER A 683 40.77 64.00 -3.22
N MET A 684 41.22 63.37 -4.30
CA MET A 684 41.89 63.99 -5.46
C MET A 684 41.90 63.00 -6.63
#